data_AF-A0A9D1FHI6-F1
#
_entry.id   AF-A0A9D1FHI6-F1
#
_cell.length_a   1.000
_cell.length_b   1.000
_cell.length_c   1.000
_cell.angle_alpha   90.00
_cell.angle_beta   90.00
_cell.angle_gamma   90.00
#
_symmetry.space_group_name_H-M   'P 1'
#
loop_
_entity.id
_entity.type
_entity.pdbx_description
1 polymer ?
#
loop_
_entity_poly.entity_id
_entity_poly.type
_entity_poly.pdbx_seq_one_letter_code
_entity_poly.pdbx_strand_id
1 'polypeptide(L)'
;MFTQKTKSIIQKFTVLLLLFSFVQSSWAGLELKFNESIVSNNNKIAYSGFTPANYYDTSDGESNILNISNYHDDKSRLGAVNLNENTKITNSNARISLSLRESDVKQVLRMFAQKAGMNVIFHNSVNGKVTLDLVNVTLNDAFLMVLRSAELTYVLDGKNIIVASNAEGTKLSFTKQNLSIIPIKYERAQNIADFLNNNIFGSKIAGLSNEKIVTSNPATNEILVFGTKNDYEVAKKIAEKLDRKPMINTFKVNHTTPKEMAMLICSTFVETNKEVSTEEEDDVAEDDGDSDTIDDDEEIKKVKLGSGIVACRATETVARGDSEVRTQVDTQNAIQMLASAPLAVVYFPELGTININGGSYEQVKMIKEFIEQNDKKQPMAYVEMSVIELNESGSKEFANEWSLWTPFISLSFDTSQGLATDANHPTFFMGRSYEVTQAGTDGATTRYTVDKYRGDSTLVYRLKYLVQNGKGRVLTNPKIMVTNGQKSVIDMTSDYVKTVKSEMLTTIDNAGISRTYEVGDDEGLKIELVPFISPDGYVSLNVKPEFATIKERIYAPGQSGVDELQATLLQRRDLSLNNIRIKDGETLVLAGLIRENETQQVTKIPVLGDLPLVGVFFRTSTNQKSKEELVIMITPHIVYSSEDIANIKPVDL
;
A
#
# COMPACT_ATOMS: atom_id res chain seq x y z
N MET A 1 23.46 -78.28 57.38
CA MET A 1 22.70 -77.12 57.90
C MET A 1 23.37 -75.87 57.32
N PHE A 2 23.08 -75.42 56.11
CA PHE A 2 21.82 -74.82 55.65
C PHE A 2 21.38 -75.39 54.29
N THR A 3 20.07 -75.40 54.12
CA THR A 3 19.26 -76.17 53.17
C THR A 3 19.28 -75.66 51.73
N GLN A 4 19.03 -76.58 50.79
CA GLN A 4 18.68 -76.44 49.36
C GLN A 4 17.72 -75.29 48.96
N LYS A 5 17.10 -74.60 49.93
CA LYS A 5 16.15 -73.49 49.74
C LYS A 5 16.80 -72.16 49.31
N THR A 6 18.09 -71.95 49.58
CA THR A 6 18.81 -70.71 49.20
C THR A 6 19.30 -70.68 47.76
N LYS A 7 19.56 -71.84 47.12
CA LYS A 7 19.96 -71.89 45.70
C LYS A 7 18.80 -71.57 44.74
N SER A 8 17.56 -71.96 45.07
CA SER A 8 16.39 -71.69 44.22
C SER A 8 15.96 -70.22 44.22
N ILE A 9 16.27 -69.45 45.27
CA ILE A 9 15.90 -68.03 45.38
C ILE A 9 16.88 -67.16 44.59
N ILE A 10 18.18 -67.50 44.61
CA ILE A 10 19.20 -66.81 43.82
C ILE A 10 18.99 -67.07 42.32
N GLN A 11 18.67 -68.30 41.90
CA GLN A 11 18.40 -68.61 40.50
C GLN A 11 17.11 -67.96 39.95
N LYS A 12 16.08 -67.77 40.79
CA LYS A 12 14.85 -67.06 40.39
C LYS A 12 15.04 -65.53 40.33
N PHE A 13 15.94 -64.96 41.13
CA PHE A 13 16.29 -63.54 41.06
C PHE A 13 17.13 -63.20 39.83
N THR A 14 18.05 -64.08 39.41
CA THR A 14 18.88 -63.86 38.21
C THR A 14 18.09 -63.94 36.90
N VAL A 15 17.04 -64.78 36.84
CA VAL A 15 16.16 -64.87 35.65
C VAL A 15 15.22 -63.66 35.55
N LEU A 16 14.77 -63.10 36.68
CA LEU A 16 13.96 -61.88 36.69
C LEU A 16 14.76 -60.64 36.26
N LEU A 17 16.07 -60.58 36.56
CA LEU A 17 16.99 -59.50 36.16
C LEU A 17 17.41 -59.58 34.67
N LEU A 18 17.44 -60.77 34.08
CA LEU A 18 17.72 -60.97 32.65
C LEU A 18 16.49 -60.67 31.76
N LEU A 19 15.27 -60.81 32.27
CA LEU A 19 14.06 -60.43 31.54
C LEU A 19 13.82 -58.92 31.51
N PHE A 20 14.34 -58.16 32.49
CA PHE A 20 14.26 -56.69 32.50
C PHE A 20 15.28 -56.00 31.61
N SER A 21 16.37 -56.69 31.21
CA SER A 21 17.40 -56.14 30.31
C SER A 21 17.12 -56.33 28.82
N PHE A 22 16.08 -57.10 28.45
CA PHE A 22 15.69 -57.33 27.05
C PHE A 22 14.60 -56.38 26.51
N VAL A 23 14.03 -55.51 27.35
CA VAL A 23 12.93 -54.59 26.95
C VAL A 23 13.42 -53.18 26.58
N GLN A 24 14.73 -52.89 26.70
CA GLN A 24 15.31 -51.57 26.38
C GLN A 24 16.15 -51.49 25.10
N SER A 25 16.25 -52.55 24.28
CA SER A 25 17.12 -52.56 23.08
C SER A 25 16.39 -52.81 21.76
N SER A 26 15.07 -52.62 21.70
CA SER A 26 14.32 -52.67 20.45
C SER A 26 13.42 -51.45 20.39
N TRP A 27 13.88 -50.42 19.67
CA TRP A 27 13.11 -49.41 18.92
C TRP A 27 14.06 -48.24 18.59
N ALA A 28 14.90 -48.49 17.61
CA ALA A 28 15.59 -47.46 16.83
C ALA A 28 15.65 -47.99 15.39
N GLY A 29 15.09 -47.23 14.45
CA GLY A 29 15.25 -47.45 13.02
C GLY A 29 14.01 -47.98 12.31
N LEU A 30 13.20 -47.06 11.78
CA LEU A 30 12.61 -47.26 10.45
C LEU A 30 12.44 -45.91 9.75
N GLU A 31 13.42 -45.58 8.91
CA GLU A 31 13.27 -44.63 7.82
C GLU A 31 12.32 -45.21 6.77
N LEU A 32 11.45 -44.37 6.21
CA LEU A 32 10.81 -44.65 4.92
C LEU A 32 11.00 -43.43 4.00
N LYS A 33 11.97 -43.56 3.10
CA LYS A 33 12.01 -42.82 1.84
C LYS A 33 11.00 -43.45 0.89
N PHE A 34 10.15 -42.63 0.29
CA PHE A 34 9.55 -42.94 -1.01
C PHE A 34 10.01 -41.90 -2.02
N ASN A 35 10.74 -42.38 -3.01
CA ASN A 35 10.93 -41.77 -4.30
C ASN A 35 10.25 -42.71 -5.28
N GLU A 36 9.31 -42.23 -6.08
CA GLU A 36 9.21 -42.66 -7.47
C GLU A 36 8.31 -41.70 -8.27
N SER A 37 8.86 -41.34 -9.42
CA SER A 37 8.32 -40.52 -10.49
C SER A 37 7.91 -41.43 -11.65
N ILE A 38 6.72 -41.23 -12.23
CA ILE A 38 6.34 -41.67 -13.61
C ILE A 38 5.29 -40.65 -14.10
N VAL A 39 5.64 -39.66 -14.94
CA VAL A 39 5.73 -39.65 -16.42
C VAL A 39 4.37 -39.51 -17.15
N SER A 40 4.27 -38.38 -17.86
CA SER A 40 3.63 -38.11 -19.17
C SER A 40 2.15 -38.42 -19.39
N ASN A 41 1.40 -37.37 -19.75
CA ASN A 41 0.87 -37.31 -21.12
C ASN A 41 0.61 -35.89 -21.62
N ASN A 42 1.21 -35.63 -22.80
CA ASN A 42 0.89 -34.55 -23.72
C ASN A 42 -0.58 -34.59 -24.13
N ASN A 43 -1.24 -33.43 -24.16
CA ASN A 43 -2.15 -33.12 -25.26
C ASN A 43 -2.19 -31.60 -25.50
N LYS A 44 -1.58 -31.20 -26.63
CA LYS A 44 -1.89 -29.95 -27.35
C LYS A 44 -3.31 -30.06 -27.88
N ILE A 45 -4.19 -29.08 -27.63
CA ILE A 45 -5.16 -28.61 -28.66
C ILE A 45 -5.46 -27.11 -28.47
N ALA A 46 -5.19 -26.38 -29.55
CA ALA A 46 -5.79 -25.17 -30.13
C ALA A 46 -6.38 -24.01 -29.30
N TYR A 47 -5.90 -22.84 -29.69
CA TYR A 47 -6.60 -21.56 -29.69
C TYR A 47 -7.96 -21.64 -30.41
N SER A 48 -8.99 -21.08 -29.79
CA SER A 48 -10.20 -20.63 -30.49
C SER A 48 -10.68 -19.32 -29.87
N GLY A 49 -10.95 -18.35 -30.74
CA GLY A 49 -11.27 -16.98 -30.38
C GLY A 49 -12.54 -16.85 -29.53
N PHE A 50 -12.46 -15.95 -28.56
CA PHE A 50 -13.62 -15.45 -27.85
C PHE A 50 -14.14 -14.21 -28.57
N THR A 51 -15.26 -14.40 -29.26
CA THR A 51 -16.21 -13.33 -29.60
C THR A 51 -17.02 -12.99 -28.36
N PRO A 52 -17.17 -11.72 -27.95
CA PRO A 52 -18.23 -11.35 -27.03
C PRO A 52 -19.51 -11.08 -27.83
N ALA A 53 -20.51 -11.94 -27.65
CA ALA A 53 -21.91 -11.65 -27.99
C ALA A 53 -22.70 -11.61 -26.68
N ASN A 54 -23.19 -10.43 -26.30
CA ASN A 54 -24.60 -10.15 -26.07
C ASN A 54 -24.78 -8.91 -25.21
N TYR A 55 -25.14 -7.87 -25.95
CA TYR A 55 -25.90 -6.69 -25.58
C TYR A 55 -27.08 -7.03 -24.66
N TYR A 56 -27.10 -6.44 -23.47
CA TYR A 56 -28.34 -6.23 -22.73
C TYR A 56 -28.77 -4.78 -22.97
N ASP A 57 -29.84 -4.64 -23.73
CA ASP A 57 -30.63 -3.42 -23.85
C ASP A 57 -31.50 -3.31 -22.60
N THR A 58 -31.28 -2.28 -21.79
CA THR A 58 -32.27 -1.83 -20.81
C THR A 58 -32.73 -0.46 -21.27
N SER A 59 -33.83 -0.48 -22.02
CA SER A 59 -34.72 0.65 -22.22
C SER A 59 -35.27 1.12 -20.87
N ASP A 60 -35.38 2.44 -20.77
CA ASP A 60 -36.21 3.22 -19.84
C ASP A 60 -35.57 3.63 -18.50
N GLY A 61 -35.08 4.88 -18.50
CA GLY A 61 -34.70 5.64 -17.31
C GLY A 61 -33.63 6.67 -17.65
N GLU A 62 -34.04 7.93 -17.87
CA GLU A 62 -33.16 9.07 -18.17
C GLU A 62 -31.95 9.11 -17.23
N SER A 63 -30.80 8.68 -17.72
CA SER A 63 -29.49 8.94 -17.12
C SER A 63 -28.52 9.27 -18.26
N ASN A 64 -27.80 10.37 -18.12
CA ASN A 64 -26.81 10.87 -19.08
C ASN A 64 -25.56 9.97 -19.11
N ILE A 65 -25.73 8.69 -19.43
CA ILE A 65 -24.64 7.75 -19.69
C ILE A 65 -24.49 7.69 -21.21
N LEU A 66 -23.53 8.46 -21.75
CA LEU A 66 -23.28 8.53 -23.18
C LEU A 66 -22.73 7.19 -23.69
N ASN A 67 -23.50 6.54 -24.56
CA ASN A 67 -23.05 5.43 -25.37
C ASN A 67 -22.20 5.97 -26.54
N ILE A 68 -20.87 5.93 -26.39
CA ILE A 68 -19.89 6.50 -27.35
C ILE A 68 -19.76 5.66 -28.63
N SER A 69 -20.43 4.50 -28.71
CA SER A 69 -20.40 3.62 -29.89
C SER A 69 -20.95 4.29 -31.18
N ASN A 70 -21.75 5.35 -31.05
CA ASN A 70 -22.30 6.09 -32.19
C ASN A 70 -21.46 7.29 -32.64
N TYR A 71 -20.26 7.51 -32.09
CA TYR A 71 -19.36 8.58 -32.52
C TYR A 71 -18.17 8.06 -33.35
N HIS A 72 -18.39 7.03 -34.16
CA HIS A 72 -17.36 6.44 -35.01
C HIS A 72 -17.41 6.85 -36.48
N ASP A 73 -18.14 7.90 -36.85
CA ASP A 73 -18.23 8.37 -38.25
C ASP A 73 -18.02 9.89 -38.45
N ASP A 74 -17.50 10.61 -37.45
CA ASP A 74 -17.33 12.08 -37.54
C ASP A 74 -15.87 12.54 -37.75
N LYS A 75 -14.95 11.62 -38.02
CA LYS A 75 -13.58 11.94 -38.49
C LYS A 75 -13.58 12.67 -39.85
N SER A 76 -14.72 12.69 -40.54
CA SER A 76 -14.92 13.37 -41.83
C SER A 76 -15.31 14.86 -41.72
N ARG A 77 -15.58 15.40 -40.51
CA ARG A 77 -16.09 16.79 -40.34
C ARG A 77 -15.10 17.81 -39.80
N LEU A 78 -13.90 17.42 -39.40
CA LEU A 78 -12.75 18.33 -39.38
C LEU A 78 -12.25 18.54 -40.82
N GLY A 79 -13.15 18.93 -41.72
CA GLY A 79 -12.77 19.43 -43.03
C GLY A 79 -11.85 20.62 -42.78
N ALA A 80 -10.64 20.55 -43.35
CA ALA A 80 -9.73 21.68 -43.41
C ALA A 80 -10.55 22.91 -43.77
N VAL A 81 -10.56 23.93 -42.89
CA VAL A 81 -11.24 25.18 -43.21
C VAL A 81 -10.51 25.72 -44.43
N ASN A 82 -11.15 25.66 -45.60
CA ASN A 82 -10.55 26.18 -46.82
C ASN A 82 -10.65 27.70 -46.77
N LEU A 83 -9.62 28.32 -46.19
CA LEU A 83 -9.50 29.77 -46.06
C LEU A 83 -9.55 30.46 -47.45
N ASN A 84 -9.20 29.72 -48.50
CA ASN A 84 -9.18 30.22 -49.86
C ASN A 84 -10.54 30.14 -50.56
N GLU A 85 -11.55 29.48 -49.98
CA GLU A 85 -12.87 29.36 -50.61
C GLU A 85 -13.51 30.72 -50.85
N ASN A 86 -13.36 31.63 -49.89
CA ASN A 86 -13.96 32.97 -49.96
C ASN A 86 -13.01 34.03 -50.58
N THR A 87 -11.74 33.69 -50.87
CA THR A 87 -10.79 34.60 -51.55
C THR A 87 -10.72 34.39 -53.06
N LYS A 88 -11.44 33.41 -53.62
CA LYS A 88 -11.48 33.15 -55.08
C LYS A 88 -12.08 34.33 -55.84
N ILE A 89 -11.52 34.58 -57.03
CA ILE A 89 -12.03 35.61 -57.96
C ILE A 89 -13.25 35.08 -58.73
N THR A 90 -13.34 33.76 -58.92
CA THR A 90 -14.48 33.10 -59.55
C THR A 90 -14.75 31.71 -58.97
N ASN A 91 -16.02 31.33 -58.94
CA ASN A 91 -16.47 29.97 -58.59
C ASN A 91 -16.30 28.96 -59.74
N SER A 92 -15.98 29.45 -60.95
CA SER A 92 -15.72 28.60 -62.12
C SER A 92 -14.33 27.99 -62.03
N ASN A 93 -14.26 26.65 -62.07
CA ASN A 93 -13.00 25.90 -62.05
C ASN A 93 -12.33 25.83 -63.44
N ALA A 94 -12.42 26.92 -64.21
CA ALA A 94 -11.86 27.02 -65.55
C ALA A 94 -10.34 26.83 -65.48
N ARG A 95 -9.85 25.80 -66.18
CA ARG A 95 -8.41 25.53 -66.29
C ARG A 95 -7.84 26.26 -67.48
N ILE A 96 -6.64 26.80 -67.29
CA ILE A 96 -5.89 27.52 -68.31
C ILE A 96 -4.51 26.89 -68.47
N SER A 97 -4.03 26.87 -69.70
CA SER A 97 -2.63 26.59 -70.00
C SER A 97 -2.11 27.77 -70.81
N LEU A 98 -1.04 28.41 -70.33
CA LEU A 98 -0.53 29.64 -70.90
C LEU A 98 0.95 29.79 -70.58
N SER A 99 1.74 30.06 -71.61
CA SER A 99 3.15 30.42 -71.49
C SER A 99 3.29 31.93 -71.71
N LEU A 100 3.73 32.64 -70.69
CA LEU A 100 4.04 34.06 -70.68
C LEU A 100 5.55 34.24 -70.50
N ARG A 101 6.16 35.07 -71.35
CA ARG A 101 7.57 35.45 -71.21
C ARG A 101 7.66 36.96 -71.19
N GLU A 102 8.28 37.51 -70.15
CA GLU A 102 8.49 38.95 -69.95
C GLU A 102 7.22 39.81 -70.15
N SER A 103 6.06 39.27 -69.80
CA SER A 103 4.77 39.92 -70.06
C SER A 103 4.46 40.94 -68.97
N ASP A 104 3.83 42.06 -69.34
CA ASP A 104 3.44 43.10 -68.38
C ASP A 104 2.43 42.55 -67.36
N VAL A 105 2.72 42.71 -66.06
CA VAL A 105 1.90 42.14 -64.98
C VAL A 105 0.47 42.69 -65.01
N LYS A 106 0.26 43.97 -65.35
CA LYS A 106 -1.10 44.56 -65.43
C LYS A 106 -1.89 43.93 -66.56
N GLN A 107 -1.26 43.68 -67.70
CA GLN A 107 -1.92 43.02 -68.83
C GLN A 107 -2.35 41.60 -68.48
N VAL A 108 -1.46 40.83 -67.85
CA VAL A 108 -1.71 39.45 -67.43
C VAL A 108 -2.84 39.38 -66.39
N LEU A 109 -2.79 40.21 -65.35
CA LEU A 109 -3.83 40.26 -64.32
C LEU A 109 -5.18 40.76 -64.87
N ARG A 110 -5.17 41.69 -65.83
CA ARG A 110 -6.39 42.15 -66.52
C ARG A 110 -7.03 41.05 -67.35
N MET A 111 -6.22 40.28 -68.08
CA MET A 111 -6.69 39.13 -68.83
C MET A 111 -7.34 38.09 -67.92
N PHE A 112 -6.74 37.79 -66.75
CA PHE A 112 -7.35 36.88 -65.78
C PHE A 112 -8.64 37.43 -65.18
N ALA A 113 -8.68 38.71 -64.79
CA ALA A 113 -9.88 39.36 -64.27
C ALA A 113 -11.03 39.35 -65.30
N GLN A 114 -10.72 39.65 -66.56
CA GLN A 114 -11.70 39.61 -67.66
C GLN A 114 -12.22 38.19 -67.89
N LYS A 115 -11.35 37.17 -67.84
CA LYS A 115 -11.74 35.76 -67.94
C LYS A 115 -12.62 35.32 -66.75
N ALA A 116 -12.40 35.91 -65.57
CA ALA A 116 -13.18 35.67 -64.37
C ALA A 116 -14.49 36.49 -64.30
N GLY A 117 -14.72 37.43 -65.23
CA GLY A 117 -15.90 38.32 -65.24
C GLY A 117 -15.84 39.45 -64.21
N MET A 118 -14.63 39.88 -63.84
CA MET A 118 -14.37 40.85 -62.76
C MET A 118 -13.68 42.10 -63.30
N ASN A 119 -13.96 43.25 -62.68
CA ASN A 119 -13.23 44.49 -62.93
C ASN A 119 -11.91 44.46 -62.17
N VAL A 120 -10.82 44.96 -62.77
CA VAL A 120 -9.54 45.12 -62.08
C VAL A 120 -9.10 46.58 -62.05
N ILE A 121 -8.70 47.04 -60.87
CA ILE A 121 -8.18 48.38 -60.61
C ILE A 121 -6.74 48.20 -60.12
N PHE A 122 -5.79 48.82 -60.82
CA PHE A 122 -4.38 48.75 -60.45
C PHE A 122 -3.98 50.02 -59.71
N HIS A 123 -3.42 49.87 -58.51
CA HIS A 123 -2.75 50.96 -57.81
C HIS A 123 -1.47 51.35 -58.55
N ASN A 124 -1.00 52.60 -58.36
CA ASN A 124 0.23 53.10 -59.00
C ASN A 124 1.48 52.29 -58.62
N SER A 125 1.42 51.55 -57.51
CA SER A 125 2.50 50.67 -57.06
C SER A 125 2.61 49.34 -57.80
N VAL A 126 1.64 48.98 -58.64
CA VAL A 126 1.72 47.77 -59.47
C VAL A 126 2.61 48.08 -60.66
N ASN A 127 3.85 47.58 -60.71
CA ASN A 127 4.73 47.66 -61.88
C ASN A 127 5.61 46.41 -61.94
N GLY A 128 6.01 45.99 -63.13
CA GLY A 128 6.88 44.82 -63.32
C GLY A 128 6.47 43.95 -64.51
N LYS A 129 7.30 42.94 -64.79
CA LYS A 129 7.07 41.91 -65.79
C LYS A 129 7.03 40.55 -65.12
N VAL A 130 6.30 39.61 -65.71
CA VAL A 130 6.18 38.23 -65.22
C VAL A 130 6.44 37.22 -66.33
N THR A 131 7.10 36.14 -65.97
CA THR A 131 7.41 35.00 -66.84
C THR A 131 6.90 33.74 -66.15
N LEU A 132 5.91 33.07 -66.74
CA LEU A 132 5.26 31.88 -66.18
C LEU A 132 4.95 30.90 -67.30
N ASP A 133 5.09 29.61 -67.03
CA ASP A 133 4.54 28.56 -67.88
C ASP A 133 3.54 27.75 -67.06
N LEU A 134 2.26 27.86 -67.44
CA LEU A 134 1.15 27.24 -66.73
C LEU A 134 0.59 26.12 -67.59
N VAL A 135 0.50 24.92 -67.02
CA VAL A 135 -0.13 23.76 -67.66
C VAL A 135 -1.27 23.27 -66.79
N ASN A 136 -2.49 23.32 -67.32
CA ASN A 136 -3.69 22.79 -66.67
C ASN A 136 -3.95 23.35 -65.25
N VAL A 137 -3.70 24.65 -65.04
CA VAL A 137 -3.83 25.32 -63.74
C VAL A 137 -5.21 26.00 -63.64
N THR A 138 -5.84 26.02 -62.47
CA THR A 138 -7.11 26.74 -62.30
C THR A 138 -6.91 28.25 -62.43
N LEU A 139 -7.92 28.99 -62.90
CA LEU A 139 -7.81 30.44 -63.08
C LEU A 139 -7.46 31.18 -61.77
N ASN A 140 -7.99 30.70 -60.62
CA ASN A 140 -7.69 31.28 -59.31
C ASN A 140 -6.23 31.03 -58.90
N ASP A 141 -5.74 29.79 -59.09
CA ASP A 141 -4.35 29.44 -58.74
C ASP A 141 -3.35 30.19 -59.62
N ALA A 142 -3.64 30.27 -60.93
CA ALA A 142 -2.83 31.03 -61.87
C ALA A 142 -2.75 32.51 -61.46
N PHE A 143 -3.87 33.13 -61.08
CA PHE A 143 -3.88 34.50 -60.61
C PHE A 143 -3.06 34.70 -59.33
N LEU A 144 -3.21 33.81 -58.34
CA LEU A 144 -2.44 33.85 -57.10
C LEU A 144 -0.93 33.64 -57.34
N MET A 145 -0.54 32.77 -58.29
CA MET A 145 0.86 32.57 -58.67
C MET A 145 1.48 33.85 -59.24
N VAL A 146 0.75 34.57 -60.08
CA VAL A 146 1.22 35.84 -60.64
C VAL A 146 1.36 36.91 -59.57
N LEU A 147 0.40 37.01 -58.66
CA LEU A 147 0.48 37.94 -57.53
C LEU A 147 1.69 37.63 -56.63
N ARG A 148 1.91 36.36 -56.30
CA ARG A 148 3.07 35.93 -55.49
C ARG A 148 4.39 36.21 -56.20
N SER A 149 4.50 35.89 -57.48
CA SER A 149 5.72 36.13 -58.27
C SER A 149 6.05 37.62 -58.42
N ALA A 150 5.06 38.50 -58.36
CA ALA A 150 5.23 39.94 -58.50
C ALA A 150 5.17 40.70 -57.16
N GLU A 151 5.13 40.00 -56.02
CA GLU A 151 5.00 40.58 -54.67
C GLU A 151 3.81 41.54 -54.52
N LEU A 152 2.70 41.19 -55.16
CA LEU A 152 1.44 41.94 -55.15
C LEU A 152 0.42 41.27 -54.24
N THR A 153 -0.47 42.08 -53.69
CA THR A 153 -1.69 41.66 -52.99
C THR A 153 -2.92 42.22 -53.70
N TYR A 154 -4.08 41.66 -53.37
CA TYR A 154 -5.35 42.12 -53.89
C TYR A 154 -6.41 42.20 -52.80
N VAL A 155 -7.38 43.07 -53.06
CA VAL A 155 -8.54 43.28 -52.22
C VAL A 155 -9.77 43.14 -53.08
N LEU A 156 -10.71 42.27 -52.65
CA LEU A 156 -12.00 42.12 -53.29
C LEU A 156 -12.99 43.17 -52.75
N ASP A 157 -13.72 43.79 -53.66
CA ASP A 157 -14.83 44.70 -53.39
C ASP A 157 -15.97 44.47 -54.41
N GLY A 158 -16.91 43.59 -54.06
CA GLY A 158 -18.00 43.20 -54.97
C GLY A 158 -17.48 42.54 -56.24
N LYS A 159 -17.71 43.17 -57.40
CA LYS A 159 -17.20 42.73 -58.72
C LYS A 159 -15.83 43.35 -59.07
N ASN A 160 -15.23 44.11 -58.17
CA ASN A 160 -13.96 44.80 -58.38
C ASN A 160 -12.82 44.09 -57.63
N ILE A 161 -11.66 44.03 -58.28
CA ILE A 161 -10.40 43.53 -57.73
C ILE A 161 -9.45 44.72 -57.71
N ILE A 162 -9.01 45.14 -56.53
CA ILE A 162 -7.99 46.19 -56.39
C ILE A 162 -6.66 45.52 -56.15
N VAL A 163 -5.68 45.73 -57.02
CA VAL A 163 -4.34 45.13 -56.94
C VAL A 163 -3.31 46.20 -56.57
N ALA A 164 -2.42 45.87 -55.63
CA ALA A 164 -1.34 46.75 -55.18
C ALA A 164 -0.10 45.95 -54.76
N SER A 165 1.04 46.60 -54.61
CA SER A 165 2.22 45.99 -53.97
C SER A 165 1.92 45.61 -52.52
N ASN A 166 2.58 44.58 -51.99
CA ASN A 166 2.38 44.13 -50.61
C ASN A 166 2.55 45.23 -49.55
N ALA A 167 3.44 46.20 -49.79
CA ALA A 167 3.69 47.33 -48.88
C ALA A 167 2.60 48.42 -48.90
N GLU A 168 1.91 48.60 -50.03
CA GLU A 168 0.88 49.63 -50.21
C GLU A 168 -0.54 49.05 -50.13
N GLY A 169 -0.70 47.74 -50.33
CA GLY A 169 -1.96 47.02 -50.16
C GLY A 169 -2.49 47.06 -48.72
N THR A 170 -1.61 47.10 -47.73
CA THR A 170 -1.95 47.34 -46.32
C THR A 170 -2.55 48.73 -46.12
N LYS A 171 -2.01 49.77 -46.76
CA LYS A 171 -2.58 51.13 -46.74
C LYS A 171 -3.89 51.24 -47.53
N LEU A 172 -4.16 50.38 -48.50
CA LEU A 172 -5.46 50.36 -49.18
C LEU A 172 -6.60 49.77 -48.34
N SER A 173 -6.29 49.25 -47.14
CA SER A 173 -7.29 48.79 -46.16
C SER A 173 -8.08 49.94 -45.49
N PHE A 174 -7.75 51.22 -45.77
CA PHE A 174 -8.40 52.40 -45.17
C PHE A 174 -9.86 52.64 -45.59
N THR A 175 -10.50 51.77 -46.37
CA THR A 175 -11.94 51.88 -46.70
C THR A 175 -12.82 50.80 -46.04
N LYS A 176 -12.27 49.99 -45.14
CA LYS A 176 -13.00 48.86 -44.55
C LYS A 176 -13.21 49.05 -43.05
N GLN A 177 -14.22 49.86 -42.71
CA GLN A 177 -14.69 50.04 -41.33
C GLN A 177 -16.15 49.63 -41.17
N ASN A 178 -16.53 48.48 -41.75
CA ASN A 178 -17.78 47.86 -41.32
C ASN A 178 -17.48 47.00 -40.09
N LEU A 179 -17.80 47.54 -38.93
CA LEU A 179 -17.81 46.77 -37.68
C LEU A 179 -18.85 45.66 -37.80
N SER A 180 -18.39 44.42 -37.74
CA SER A 180 -19.25 43.23 -37.72
C SER A 180 -19.09 42.50 -36.40
N ILE A 181 -20.20 42.14 -35.79
CA ILE A 181 -20.24 41.53 -34.45
C ILE A 181 -20.54 40.03 -34.60
N ILE A 182 -19.79 39.19 -33.90
CA ILE A 182 -20.04 37.75 -33.79
C ILE A 182 -20.19 37.40 -32.30
N PRO A 183 -21.39 37.03 -31.83
CA PRO A 183 -21.60 36.60 -30.44
C PRO A 183 -20.99 35.20 -30.21
N ILE A 184 -20.30 35.01 -29.09
CA ILE A 184 -19.69 33.74 -28.67
C ILE A 184 -20.44 33.20 -27.44
N LYS A 185 -20.82 31.92 -27.45
CA LYS A 185 -21.71 31.34 -26.43
C LYS A 185 -21.01 30.55 -25.33
N TYR A 186 -19.97 29.81 -25.68
CA TYR A 186 -19.36 28.79 -24.81
C TYR A 186 -17.89 29.09 -24.47
N GLU A 187 -17.16 29.70 -25.40
CA GLU A 187 -15.76 30.07 -25.21
C GLU A 187 -15.59 31.56 -24.89
N ARG A 188 -14.42 31.97 -24.37
CA ARG A 188 -14.15 33.40 -24.17
C ARG A 188 -13.87 34.09 -25.51
N ALA A 189 -14.59 35.17 -25.78
CA ALA A 189 -14.41 35.98 -26.99
C ALA A 189 -12.96 36.47 -27.15
N GLN A 190 -12.26 36.75 -26.05
CA GLN A 190 -10.86 37.16 -26.04
C GLN A 190 -9.93 36.06 -26.62
N ASN A 191 -10.09 34.81 -26.16
CA ASN A 191 -9.27 33.68 -26.62
C ASN A 191 -9.45 33.44 -28.14
N ILE A 192 -10.68 33.55 -28.63
CA ILE A 192 -10.97 33.42 -30.07
C ILE A 192 -10.40 34.61 -30.86
N ALA A 193 -10.53 35.84 -30.34
CA ALA A 193 -9.98 37.04 -30.99
C ALA A 193 -8.45 36.96 -31.12
N ASP A 194 -7.76 36.54 -30.06
CA ASP A 194 -6.31 36.36 -30.07
C ASP A 194 -5.89 35.27 -31.06
N PHE A 195 -6.62 34.14 -31.09
CA PHE A 195 -6.38 33.08 -32.07
C PHE A 195 -6.51 33.58 -33.52
N LEU A 196 -7.59 34.30 -33.84
CA LEU A 196 -7.84 34.84 -35.18
C LEU A 196 -6.76 35.85 -35.61
N ASN A 197 -6.40 36.76 -34.71
CA ASN A 197 -5.37 37.76 -35.01
C ASN A 197 -3.98 37.14 -35.21
N ASN A 198 -3.61 36.14 -34.42
CA ASN A 198 -2.27 35.56 -34.47
C ASN A 198 -2.12 34.52 -35.60
N ASN A 199 -3.15 33.68 -35.82
CA ASN A 199 -3.07 32.54 -36.73
C ASN A 199 -3.72 32.75 -38.10
N ILE A 200 -4.62 33.73 -38.25
CA ILE A 200 -5.34 33.98 -39.52
C ILE A 200 -4.90 35.31 -40.13
N PHE A 201 -5.16 36.42 -39.43
CA PHE A 201 -4.89 37.77 -39.96
C PHE A 201 -3.41 38.18 -39.82
N GLY A 202 -2.68 37.61 -38.87
CA GLY A 202 -1.24 37.76 -38.72
C GLY A 202 -0.41 37.04 -39.79
N SER A 203 -0.97 36.01 -40.44
CA SER A 203 -0.27 35.17 -41.42
C SER A 203 -0.21 35.76 -42.84
N LYS A 204 -0.70 36.99 -43.04
CA LYS A 204 -0.67 37.74 -44.30
C LYS A 204 -1.24 36.98 -45.51
N ILE A 205 -2.39 36.33 -45.30
CA ILE A 205 -3.06 35.53 -46.33
C ILE A 205 -3.63 36.46 -47.41
N ALA A 206 -3.27 36.24 -48.68
CA ALA A 206 -3.73 37.06 -49.80
C ALA A 206 -5.27 37.05 -49.91
N GLY A 207 -5.88 38.25 -49.99
CA GLY A 207 -7.33 38.43 -50.03
C GLY A 207 -8.02 38.55 -48.65
N LEU A 208 -7.27 38.47 -47.56
CA LEU A 208 -7.69 38.80 -46.20
C LEU A 208 -6.92 40.03 -45.68
N SER A 209 -7.44 40.61 -44.60
CA SER A 209 -6.76 41.70 -43.90
C SER A 209 -5.48 41.21 -43.20
N ASN A 210 -4.42 42.01 -43.23
CA ASN A 210 -3.07 41.64 -42.77
C ASN A 210 -2.67 42.30 -41.43
N GLU A 211 -3.63 42.85 -40.69
CA GLU A 211 -3.45 43.52 -39.40
C GLU A 211 -4.37 42.90 -38.33
N LYS A 212 -4.16 43.27 -37.06
CA LYS A 212 -5.03 42.86 -35.95
C LYS A 212 -6.39 43.54 -36.07
N ILE A 213 -7.31 42.90 -36.78
CA ILE A 213 -8.63 43.43 -37.07
C ILE A 213 -9.73 42.89 -36.16
N VAL A 214 -9.44 41.91 -35.31
CA VAL A 214 -10.42 41.36 -34.37
C VAL A 214 -10.13 41.92 -32.97
N THR A 215 -11.16 42.38 -32.27
CA THR A 215 -11.09 42.63 -30.83
C THR A 215 -12.25 41.95 -30.14
N SER A 216 -12.18 41.77 -28.83
CA SER A 216 -13.28 41.20 -28.04
C SER A 216 -13.94 42.27 -27.20
N ASN A 217 -15.25 42.17 -27.00
CA ASN A 217 -15.96 42.85 -25.93
C ASN A 217 -16.22 41.85 -24.79
N PRO A 218 -15.44 41.89 -23.68
CA PRO A 218 -15.56 40.91 -22.61
C PRO A 218 -16.89 40.98 -21.84
N ALA A 219 -17.58 42.13 -21.85
CA ALA A 219 -18.82 42.33 -21.09
C ALA A 219 -20.01 41.57 -21.69
N THR A 220 -20.06 41.47 -23.02
CA THR A 220 -21.13 40.79 -23.78
C THR A 220 -20.66 39.48 -24.41
N ASN A 221 -19.39 39.11 -24.24
CA ASN A 221 -18.74 37.94 -24.82
C ASN A 221 -18.94 37.81 -26.35
N GLU A 222 -18.61 38.87 -27.07
CA GLU A 222 -18.68 38.93 -28.53
C GLU A 222 -17.34 39.38 -29.12
N ILE A 223 -17.03 38.91 -30.33
CA ILE A 223 -15.88 39.41 -31.09
C ILE A 223 -16.35 40.47 -32.10
N LEU A 224 -15.60 41.55 -32.15
CA LEU A 224 -15.77 42.70 -33.03
C LEU A 224 -14.73 42.59 -34.14
N VAL A 225 -15.19 42.38 -35.38
CA VAL A 225 -14.33 42.25 -36.56
C VAL A 225 -14.36 43.55 -37.36
N PHE A 226 -13.23 44.23 -37.43
CA PHE A 226 -13.01 45.46 -38.18
C PHE A 226 -12.39 45.17 -39.55
N GLY A 227 -13.21 44.78 -40.52
CA GLY A 227 -12.66 44.41 -41.81
C GLY A 227 -13.69 44.29 -42.92
N THR A 228 -13.36 43.44 -43.89
CA THR A 228 -14.19 43.18 -45.06
C THR A 228 -15.30 42.20 -44.74
N LYS A 229 -16.32 42.15 -45.61
CA LYS A 229 -17.31 41.07 -45.58
C LYS A 229 -16.62 39.69 -45.67
N ASN A 230 -15.50 39.58 -46.40
CA ASN A 230 -14.75 38.34 -46.50
C ASN A 230 -14.08 37.95 -45.17
N ASP A 231 -13.46 38.91 -44.48
CA ASP A 231 -12.84 38.70 -43.17
C ASP A 231 -13.87 38.25 -42.13
N TYR A 232 -15.06 38.86 -42.14
CA TYR A 232 -16.17 38.46 -41.28
C TYR A 232 -16.62 37.02 -41.53
N GLU A 233 -16.82 36.61 -42.78
CA GLU A 233 -17.28 35.26 -43.10
C GLU A 233 -16.26 34.18 -42.71
N VAL A 234 -14.96 34.47 -42.89
CA VAL A 234 -13.89 33.57 -42.45
C VAL A 234 -13.81 33.52 -40.93
N ALA A 235 -13.83 34.68 -40.26
CA ALA A 235 -13.84 34.76 -38.80
C ALA A 235 -15.04 34.04 -38.21
N LYS A 236 -16.24 34.18 -38.80
CA LYS A 236 -17.46 33.50 -38.39
C LYS A 236 -17.36 31.99 -38.54
N LYS A 237 -16.93 31.47 -39.70
CA LYS A 237 -16.75 30.03 -39.93
C LYS A 237 -15.76 29.41 -38.93
N ILE A 238 -14.71 30.13 -38.56
CA ILE A 238 -13.71 29.67 -37.59
C ILE A 238 -14.26 29.75 -36.17
N ALA A 239 -14.88 30.87 -35.79
CA ALA A 239 -15.51 31.05 -34.49
C ALA A 239 -16.58 29.99 -34.22
N GLU A 240 -17.45 29.67 -35.19
CA GLU A 240 -18.44 28.59 -35.07
C GLU A 240 -17.82 27.20 -34.84
N LYS A 241 -16.60 26.96 -35.34
CA LYS A 241 -15.89 25.69 -35.13
C LYS A 241 -15.18 25.63 -33.77
N LEU A 242 -14.78 26.78 -33.22
CA LEU A 242 -14.06 26.92 -31.96
C LEU A 242 -15.01 27.07 -30.76
N ASP A 243 -16.15 27.73 -30.95
CA ASP A 243 -17.19 27.96 -29.93
C ASP A 243 -18.02 26.70 -29.69
N ARG A 244 -17.42 25.71 -29.01
CA ARG A 244 -18.05 24.43 -28.69
C ARG A 244 -18.49 24.39 -27.25
N LYS A 245 -19.67 23.80 -27.00
CA LYS A 245 -20.17 23.58 -25.64
C LYS A 245 -19.16 22.74 -24.85
N PRO A 246 -18.80 23.13 -23.62
CA PRO A 246 -17.93 22.34 -22.78
C PRO A 246 -18.57 20.97 -22.52
N MET A 247 -17.77 19.92 -22.65
CA MET A 247 -18.18 18.55 -22.32
C MET A 247 -17.88 18.30 -20.85
N ILE A 248 -18.91 17.89 -20.10
CA ILE A 248 -18.78 17.36 -18.75
C ILE A 248 -18.97 15.86 -18.88
N ASN A 249 -17.94 15.08 -18.54
CA ASN A 249 -18.00 13.63 -18.58
C ASN A 249 -17.98 13.11 -17.14
N THR A 250 -19.03 12.38 -16.77
CA THR A 250 -19.15 11.75 -15.46
C THR A 250 -18.81 10.28 -15.57
N PHE A 251 -17.87 9.82 -14.75
CA PHE A 251 -17.46 8.43 -14.64
C PHE A 251 -17.81 7.91 -13.26
N LYS A 252 -18.43 6.73 -13.18
CA LYS A 252 -18.68 6.03 -11.93
C LYS A 252 -17.52 5.09 -11.63
N VAL A 253 -17.05 5.09 -10.39
CA VAL A 253 -16.00 4.21 -9.89
C VAL A 253 -16.63 3.23 -8.90
N ASN A 254 -16.39 1.93 -9.05
CA ASN A 254 -17.06 0.88 -8.27
C ASN A 254 -16.15 0.15 -7.28
N HIS A 255 -14.84 0.15 -7.51
CA HIS A 255 -13.86 -0.64 -6.78
C HIS A 255 -12.73 0.18 -6.17
N THR A 256 -12.47 1.38 -6.70
CA THR A 256 -11.54 2.36 -6.11
C THR A 256 -12.31 3.53 -5.49
N THR A 257 -11.73 4.20 -4.49
CA THR A 257 -12.35 5.43 -3.97
C THR A 257 -12.27 6.54 -5.03
N PRO A 258 -13.31 7.40 -5.19
CA PRO A 258 -13.27 8.50 -6.14
C PRO A 258 -12.10 9.47 -5.90
N LYS A 259 -11.66 9.60 -4.64
CA LYS A 259 -10.51 10.43 -4.25
C LYS A 259 -9.21 9.88 -4.84
N GLU A 260 -8.90 8.61 -4.57
CA GLU A 260 -7.65 7.99 -5.07
C GLU A 260 -7.61 7.98 -6.59
N MET A 261 -8.71 7.59 -7.23
CA MET A 261 -8.80 7.57 -8.69
C MET A 261 -8.65 8.98 -9.29
N ALA A 262 -9.23 10.02 -8.68
CA ALA A 262 -9.05 11.39 -9.14
C ALA A 262 -7.58 11.86 -9.00
N MET A 263 -6.91 11.52 -7.90
CA MET A 263 -5.48 11.84 -7.71
C MET A 263 -4.60 11.12 -8.75
N LEU A 264 -4.89 9.86 -9.07
CA LEU A 264 -4.19 9.12 -10.11
C LEU A 264 -4.37 9.74 -11.51
N ILE A 265 -5.59 10.21 -11.83
CA ILE A 265 -5.85 10.92 -13.09
C ILE A 265 -5.07 12.25 -13.12
N CYS A 266 -5.04 12.97 -12.00
CA CYS A 266 -4.33 14.23 -11.89
C CYS A 266 -2.81 14.06 -12.10
N SER A 267 -2.19 13.05 -11.48
CA SER A 267 -0.75 12.82 -11.62
C SER A 267 -0.34 12.32 -13.01
N THR A 268 -1.26 11.72 -13.77
CA THR A 268 -0.97 11.14 -15.09
C THR A 268 -1.31 12.07 -16.26
N PHE A 269 -2.39 12.85 -16.17
CA PHE A 269 -2.93 13.62 -17.30
C PHE A 269 -2.87 15.14 -17.13
N VAL A 270 -2.60 15.65 -15.93
CA VAL A 270 -2.46 17.09 -15.68
C VAL A 270 -1.01 17.35 -15.31
N GLU A 271 -0.30 18.13 -16.14
CA GLU A 271 0.98 18.72 -15.75
C GLU A 271 0.71 19.69 -14.61
N THR A 272 0.78 19.19 -13.38
CA THR A 272 0.67 20.01 -12.20
C THR A 272 1.94 20.84 -12.09
N ASN A 273 1.89 22.10 -12.54
CA ASN A 273 2.61 23.12 -11.77
C ASN A 273 1.96 23.09 -10.38
N LYS A 274 2.69 22.51 -9.42
CA LYS A 274 2.33 22.38 -8.01
C LYS A 274 1.78 23.70 -7.49
N GLU A 275 0.45 23.83 -7.42
CA GLU A 275 -0.23 24.80 -6.58
C GLU A 275 -1.72 24.43 -6.44
N VAL A 276 -1.98 23.19 -6.01
CA VAL A 276 -3.17 22.85 -5.20
C VAL A 276 -2.71 21.78 -4.20
N SER A 277 -2.84 22.13 -2.93
CA SER A 277 -2.29 21.48 -1.75
C SER A 277 -2.81 20.07 -1.49
N THR A 278 -1.92 19.21 -0.98
CA THR A 278 -2.16 18.27 0.15
C THR A 278 -0.89 17.46 0.36
N GLU A 279 -0.14 17.74 1.43
CA GLU A 279 0.74 16.81 2.16
C GLU A 279 1.41 17.62 3.30
N GLU A 280 0.78 17.60 4.48
CA GLU A 280 1.51 17.59 5.75
C GLU A 280 1.19 16.22 6.36
N GLU A 281 2.22 15.36 6.46
CA GLU A 281 2.24 14.25 7.40
C GLU A 281 3.00 14.75 8.63
N ASP A 282 2.32 14.71 9.78
CA ASP A 282 2.84 15.06 11.10
C ASP A 282 3.98 14.11 11.50
N ASP A 283 5.19 14.65 11.71
CA ASP A 283 6.15 14.09 12.65
C ASP A 283 5.98 14.85 13.97
N VAL A 284 5.36 14.18 14.94
CA VAL A 284 5.21 14.65 16.32
C VAL A 284 6.60 14.70 16.97
N ALA A 285 7.09 15.91 17.22
CA ALA A 285 8.13 16.17 18.21
C ALA A 285 7.56 17.12 19.27
N GLU A 286 7.54 16.64 20.51
CA GLU A 286 7.21 17.38 21.72
C GLU A 286 8.07 18.64 21.84
N ASP A 287 7.45 19.81 22.03
CA ASP A 287 8.08 20.90 22.77
C ASP A 287 7.01 21.68 23.55
N ASP A 288 7.26 21.81 24.84
CA ASP A 288 6.43 22.47 25.83
C ASP A 288 6.52 23.99 25.70
N GLY A 289 5.40 24.72 25.73
CA GLY A 289 5.46 26.18 25.86
C GLY A 289 4.17 26.93 25.58
N ASP A 290 3.38 27.10 26.63
CA ASP A 290 2.20 27.96 26.75
C ASP A 290 2.45 29.42 26.30
N SER A 291 1.65 29.94 25.35
CA SER A 291 1.09 31.31 25.40
C SER A 291 0.06 31.58 24.30
N ASP A 292 -1.15 31.91 24.72
CA ASP A 292 -2.07 32.95 24.23
C ASP A 292 -2.40 33.13 22.73
N THR A 293 -3.70 33.01 22.47
CA THR A 293 -4.55 33.65 21.43
C THR A 293 -4.42 33.15 19.98
N ILE A 294 -5.52 32.56 19.48
CA ILE A 294 -6.42 33.05 18.43
C ILE A 294 -7.37 31.90 18.07
N ASP A 295 -8.68 32.19 17.98
CA ASP A 295 -9.68 31.26 17.43
C ASP A 295 -9.40 31.05 15.93
N ASP A 296 -8.70 29.97 15.58
CA ASP A 296 -8.46 29.55 14.19
C ASP A 296 -9.42 28.43 13.78
N ASP A 297 -10.64 28.80 13.37
CA ASP A 297 -11.41 28.04 12.40
C ASP A 297 -10.87 28.34 10.97
N GLU A 298 -9.64 27.93 10.66
CA GLU A 298 -9.16 27.85 9.27
C GLU A 298 -9.39 26.45 8.69
N GLU A 299 -10.66 26.13 8.44
CA GLU A 299 -11.04 25.10 7.48
C GLU A 299 -10.58 25.58 6.09
N ILE A 300 -9.35 25.20 5.71
CA ILE A 300 -8.75 25.48 4.40
C ILE A 300 -9.80 25.20 3.31
N LYS A 301 -10.19 26.26 2.58
CA LYS A 301 -11.21 26.21 1.52
C LYS A 301 -10.77 25.27 0.40
N LYS A 302 -11.10 23.97 0.53
CA LYS A 302 -11.32 23.09 -0.62
C LYS A 302 -12.25 23.86 -1.55
N VAL A 303 -11.82 24.13 -2.79
CA VAL A 303 -12.69 24.78 -3.78
C VAL A 303 -13.81 23.79 -4.10
N LYS A 304 -14.88 23.85 -3.31
CA LYS A 304 -16.08 23.02 -3.44
C LYS A 304 -16.92 23.59 -4.58
N LEU A 305 -17.07 22.84 -5.67
CA LEU A 305 -18.12 23.11 -6.65
C LEU A 305 -19.36 22.33 -6.21
N GLY A 306 -20.21 22.94 -5.38
CA GLY A 306 -21.34 22.25 -4.76
C GLY A 306 -20.87 21.17 -3.79
N SER A 307 -21.31 19.91 -3.97
CA SER A 307 -20.85 18.74 -3.20
C SER A 307 -19.56 18.10 -3.73
N GLY A 308 -19.01 18.61 -4.85
CA GLY A 308 -17.82 18.06 -5.50
C GLY A 308 -16.53 18.72 -5.05
N ILE A 309 -15.48 17.92 -4.87
CA ILE A 309 -14.15 18.38 -4.50
C ILE A 309 -13.27 18.37 -5.75
N VAL A 310 -12.66 19.52 -6.07
CA VAL A 310 -11.71 19.64 -7.19
C VAL A 310 -10.40 18.95 -6.78
N ALA A 311 -9.96 17.94 -7.54
CA ALA A 311 -8.68 17.27 -7.34
C ALA A 311 -7.54 18.03 -8.02
N CYS A 312 -7.74 18.45 -9.26
CA CYS A 312 -6.77 19.26 -10.00
C CYS A 312 -7.44 20.03 -11.13
N ARG A 313 -6.75 21.07 -11.59
CA ARG A 313 -7.13 21.87 -12.75
C ARG A 313 -5.86 22.26 -13.50
N ALA A 314 -5.81 21.99 -14.79
CA ALA A 314 -4.79 22.54 -15.66
C ALA A 314 -4.92 24.08 -15.64
N THR A 315 -3.87 24.81 -15.30
CA THR A 315 -3.89 26.27 -15.41
C THR A 315 -3.41 26.64 -16.81
N GLU A 316 -4.24 27.38 -17.56
CA GLU A 316 -3.67 28.21 -18.62
C GLU A 316 -2.83 29.27 -17.91
N THR A 317 -1.53 29.31 -18.20
CA THR A 317 -0.69 30.43 -17.80
C THR A 317 -1.21 31.71 -18.44
N VAL A 318 -2.15 32.39 -17.79
CA VAL A 318 -2.42 33.80 -18.03
C VAL A 318 -1.42 34.54 -17.15
N ALA A 319 -0.22 34.75 -17.68
CA ALA A 319 0.70 35.73 -17.13
C ALA A 319 0.05 37.11 -17.28
N ARG A 320 -0.65 37.54 -16.24
CA ARG A 320 -1.12 38.91 -16.08
C ARG A 320 -0.10 39.60 -15.18
N GLY A 321 0.96 40.12 -15.80
CA GLY A 321 2.03 40.86 -15.15
C GLY A 321 3.04 41.29 -16.19
N ASP A 322 3.28 42.59 -16.28
CA ASP A 322 4.19 43.24 -17.22
C ASP A 322 5.54 42.52 -17.30
N SER A 323 5.82 41.83 -18.39
CA SER A 323 7.18 41.51 -18.84
C SER A 323 7.16 40.93 -20.25
N GLU A 324 7.80 41.65 -21.16
CA GLU A 324 8.19 41.14 -22.46
C GLU A 324 9.14 39.94 -22.30
N VAL A 325 8.61 38.72 -22.32
CA VAL A 325 9.41 37.52 -22.58
C VAL A 325 8.91 36.91 -23.87
N ARG A 326 9.56 37.34 -24.96
CA ARG A 326 9.47 36.71 -26.28
C ARG A 326 10.23 35.38 -26.21
N THR A 327 9.54 34.29 -25.93
CA THR A 327 10.03 32.97 -26.33
C THR A 327 9.81 32.81 -27.83
N GLN A 328 10.91 32.70 -28.58
CA GLN A 328 10.89 32.30 -29.98
C GLN A 328 10.33 30.88 -30.07
N VAL A 329 9.11 30.74 -30.60
CA VAL A 329 8.54 29.46 -31.01
C VAL A 329 8.82 29.28 -32.49
N ASP A 330 9.47 28.17 -32.84
CA ASP A 330 9.79 27.76 -34.21
C ASP A 330 8.53 27.81 -35.11
N THR A 331 8.61 28.58 -36.18
CA THR A 331 7.48 28.93 -37.05
C THR A 331 7.30 27.95 -38.23
N GLN A 332 7.48 26.66 -38.00
CA GLN A 332 7.05 25.64 -38.95
C GLN A 332 6.32 24.51 -38.22
N ASN A 333 4.99 24.53 -38.35
CA ASN A 333 4.01 23.53 -37.86
C ASN A 333 3.49 23.64 -36.42
N ALA A 334 3.10 24.85 -35.98
CA ALA A 334 2.15 24.96 -34.87
C ALA A 334 1.07 25.98 -35.23
N ILE A 335 -0.07 25.50 -35.76
CA ILE A 335 -1.32 26.16 -35.40
C ILE A 335 -1.40 25.92 -33.90
N GLN A 336 -1.13 26.96 -33.11
CA GLN A 336 -1.33 26.91 -31.67
C GLN A 336 -2.85 26.80 -31.51
N MET A 337 -3.36 25.58 -31.55
CA MET A 337 -4.76 25.28 -31.34
C MET A 337 -5.12 25.90 -30.00
N LEU A 338 -6.28 26.56 -29.92
CA LEU A 338 -6.80 26.99 -28.62
C LEU A 338 -6.59 25.83 -27.65
N ALA A 339 -5.89 26.10 -26.55
CA ALA A 339 -5.83 25.18 -25.44
C ALA A 339 -7.29 24.84 -25.14
N SER A 340 -7.68 23.60 -25.44
CA SER A 340 -8.99 23.08 -25.08
C SER A 340 -9.18 23.40 -23.61
N ALA A 341 -10.36 23.95 -23.27
CA ALA A 341 -10.68 24.46 -21.93
C ALA A 341 -9.98 23.63 -20.83
N PRO A 342 -9.28 24.28 -19.89
CA PRO A 342 -8.37 23.61 -18.98
C PRO A 342 -9.03 22.39 -18.33
N LEU A 343 -8.40 21.22 -18.51
CA LEU A 343 -8.86 19.96 -17.93
C LEU A 343 -8.96 20.13 -16.41
N ALA A 344 -10.15 19.93 -15.87
CA ALA A 344 -10.39 19.93 -14.43
C ALA A 344 -11.03 18.62 -14.01
N VAL A 345 -10.47 18.00 -12.97
CA VAL A 345 -10.92 16.73 -12.41
C VAL A 345 -11.58 17.03 -11.07
N VAL A 346 -12.83 16.63 -10.93
CA VAL A 346 -13.64 16.82 -9.71
C VAL A 346 -14.20 15.48 -9.30
N TYR A 347 -14.15 15.14 -8.01
CA TYR A 347 -14.72 13.89 -7.50
C TYR A 347 -15.81 14.15 -6.47
N PHE A 348 -16.74 13.21 -6.37
CA PHE A 348 -17.90 13.24 -5.49
C PHE A 348 -17.90 11.95 -4.66
N PRO A 349 -17.36 11.99 -3.42
CA PRO A 349 -17.28 10.81 -2.56
C PRO A 349 -18.65 10.17 -2.30
N GLU A 350 -19.68 10.99 -2.03
CA GLU A 350 -21.03 10.53 -1.71
C GLU A 350 -21.72 9.81 -2.87
N LEU A 351 -21.38 10.19 -4.11
CA LEU A 351 -21.98 9.63 -5.32
C LEU A 351 -21.14 8.51 -5.95
N GLY A 352 -19.88 8.35 -5.52
CA GLY A 352 -18.96 7.39 -6.15
C GLY A 352 -18.54 7.79 -7.58
N THR A 353 -18.57 9.09 -7.91
CA THR A 353 -18.36 9.56 -9.29
C THR A 353 -17.25 10.59 -9.43
N ILE A 354 -16.62 10.61 -10.60
CA ILE A 354 -15.62 11.59 -11.03
C ILE A 354 -16.16 12.34 -12.24
N ASN A 355 -16.17 13.67 -12.16
CA ASN A 355 -16.49 14.56 -13.25
C ASN A 355 -15.22 15.13 -13.85
N ILE A 356 -15.06 14.91 -15.15
CA ILE A 356 -14.02 15.51 -15.97
C ILE A 356 -14.65 16.67 -16.73
N ASN A 357 -14.19 17.87 -16.43
CA ASN A 357 -14.64 19.11 -17.05
C ASN A 357 -13.56 19.60 -18.00
N GLY A 358 -13.89 19.78 -19.29
CA GLY A 358 -12.93 20.29 -20.28
C GLY A 358 -11.97 19.22 -20.82
N GLY A 359 -10.82 19.67 -21.33
CA GLY A 359 -9.87 18.83 -22.07
C GLY A 359 -10.27 18.56 -23.51
N SER A 360 -9.32 18.03 -24.29
CA SER A 360 -9.58 17.53 -25.64
C SER A 360 -10.31 16.18 -25.61
N TYR A 361 -11.00 15.85 -26.71
CA TYR A 361 -11.71 14.57 -26.84
C TYR A 361 -10.80 13.35 -26.60
N GLU A 362 -9.57 13.38 -27.11
CA GLU A 362 -8.60 12.29 -26.94
C GLU A 362 -8.14 12.17 -25.48
N GLN A 363 -7.98 13.30 -24.76
CA GLN A 363 -7.65 13.26 -23.32
C GLN A 363 -8.75 12.60 -22.50
N VAL A 364 -10.01 12.95 -22.73
CA VAL A 364 -11.15 12.32 -22.04
C VAL A 364 -11.22 10.84 -22.34
N LYS A 365 -10.99 10.44 -23.60
CA LYS A 365 -10.96 9.03 -23.99
C LYS A 365 -9.86 8.25 -23.27
N MET A 366 -8.65 8.80 -23.19
CA MET A 366 -7.54 8.18 -22.43
C MET A 366 -7.88 8.07 -20.94
N ILE A 367 -8.50 9.09 -20.34
CA ILE A 367 -8.95 9.06 -18.94
C ILE A 367 -10.00 7.96 -18.73
N LYS A 368 -10.94 7.80 -19.66
CA LYS A 368 -11.93 6.72 -19.59
C LYS A 368 -11.25 5.34 -19.58
N GLU A 369 -10.37 5.09 -20.55
CA GLU A 369 -9.63 3.83 -20.65
C GLU A 369 -8.76 3.59 -19.39
N PHE A 370 -8.19 4.66 -18.84
CA PHE A 370 -7.43 4.61 -17.59
C PHE A 370 -8.31 4.20 -16.39
N ILE A 371 -9.50 4.79 -16.24
CA ILE A 371 -10.44 4.42 -15.18
C ILE A 371 -10.86 2.95 -15.33
N GLU A 372 -11.22 2.51 -16.54
CA GLU A 372 -11.63 1.11 -16.79
C GLU A 372 -10.51 0.10 -16.48
N GLN A 373 -9.25 0.47 -16.66
CA GLN A 373 -8.12 -0.41 -16.38
C GLN A 373 -7.74 -0.48 -14.90
N ASN A 374 -7.95 0.61 -14.15
CA ASN A 374 -7.56 0.75 -12.75
C ASN A 374 -8.71 0.49 -11.75
N ASP A 375 -9.97 0.69 -12.14
CA ASP A 375 -11.16 0.41 -11.32
C ASP A 375 -11.44 -1.10 -11.29
N LYS A 376 -10.56 -1.86 -10.67
CA LYS A 376 -10.66 -3.31 -10.49
C LYS A 376 -10.75 -3.65 -9.02
N LYS A 377 -11.45 -4.75 -8.72
CA LYS A 377 -11.51 -5.29 -7.35
C LYS A 377 -10.11 -5.56 -6.84
N GLN A 378 -9.78 -5.00 -5.68
CA GLN A 378 -8.53 -5.29 -5.00
C GLN A 378 -8.63 -6.67 -4.35
N PRO A 379 -7.63 -7.56 -4.54
CA PRO A 379 -7.58 -8.82 -3.82
C PRO A 379 -7.34 -8.58 -2.33
N MET A 380 -7.85 -9.49 -1.50
CA MET A 380 -7.59 -9.54 -0.07
C MET A 380 -6.77 -10.78 0.25
N ALA A 381 -5.97 -10.71 1.31
CA ALA A 381 -5.25 -11.87 1.84
C ALA A 381 -5.96 -12.33 3.11
N TYR A 382 -6.36 -13.59 3.13
CA TYR A 382 -6.77 -14.30 4.33
C TYR A 382 -5.53 -14.98 4.91
N VAL A 383 -5.12 -14.61 6.11
CA VAL A 383 -3.89 -15.08 6.73
C VAL A 383 -4.23 -15.90 7.96
N GLU A 384 -3.73 -17.13 7.99
CA GLU A 384 -3.78 -18.03 9.13
C GLU A 384 -2.39 -18.11 9.75
N MET A 385 -2.25 -17.75 11.02
CA MET A 385 -0.99 -17.90 11.76
C MET A 385 -1.17 -18.96 12.83
N SER A 386 -0.26 -19.93 12.90
CA SER A 386 -0.26 -20.98 13.90
C SER A 386 0.97 -20.86 14.78
N VAL A 387 0.77 -20.71 16.09
CA VAL A 387 1.82 -20.75 17.10
C VAL A 387 1.60 -21.99 17.94
N ILE A 388 2.53 -22.93 17.85
CA ILE A 388 2.49 -24.20 18.57
C ILE A 388 3.64 -24.20 19.57
N GLU A 389 3.31 -24.34 20.84
CA GLU A 389 4.28 -24.54 21.91
C GLU A 389 4.03 -25.88 22.59
N LEU A 390 5.07 -26.70 22.67
CA LEU A 390 5.09 -27.96 23.38
C LEU A 390 6.07 -27.84 24.55
N ASN A 391 5.59 -28.10 25.76
CA ASN A 391 6.42 -28.12 26.96
C ASN A 391 6.35 -29.51 27.58
N GLU A 392 7.48 -30.20 27.63
CA GLU A 392 7.64 -31.51 28.26
C GLU A 392 8.58 -31.36 29.45
N SER A 393 8.10 -31.74 30.63
CA SER A 393 8.92 -31.85 31.85
C SER A 393 8.96 -33.30 32.31
N GLY A 394 10.13 -33.74 32.72
CA GLY A 394 10.37 -35.09 33.23
C GLY A 394 11.26 -35.01 34.45
N SER A 395 10.92 -35.73 35.50
CA SER A 395 11.81 -35.94 36.64
C SER A 395 11.84 -37.41 37.01
N LYS A 396 13.05 -37.88 37.32
CA LYS A 396 13.30 -39.22 37.84
C LYS A 396 14.15 -39.10 39.08
N GLU A 397 13.56 -39.44 40.20
CA GLU A 397 14.19 -39.43 41.51
C GLU A 397 14.34 -40.86 42.00
N PHE A 398 15.56 -41.22 42.37
CA PHE A 398 15.88 -42.45 43.08
C PHE A 398 16.71 -42.08 44.30
N ALA A 399 16.07 -42.03 45.46
CA ALA A 399 16.67 -41.66 46.72
C ALA A 399 16.65 -42.81 47.72
N ASN A 400 17.83 -43.08 48.28
CA ASN A 400 18.00 -43.98 49.40
C ASN A 400 18.31 -43.10 50.60
N GLU A 401 17.43 -43.09 51.57
CA GLU A 401 17.60 -42.31 52.77
C GLU A 401 17.61 -43.24 53.96
N TRP A 402 18.51 -42.99 54.89
CA TRP A 402 18.58 -43.79 56.10
C TRP A 402 19.07 -42.98 57.28
N SER A 403 18.61 -43.38 58.46
CA SER A 403 19.11 -42.89 59.73
C SER A 403 19.46 -44.10 60.59
N LEU A 404 20.70 -44.12 61.06
CA LEU A 404 21.26 -45.12 61.96
C LEU A 404 21.58 -44.43 63.28
N TRP A 405 20.85 -44.79 64.33
CA TRP A 405 21.14 -44.34 65.68
C TRP A 405 21.58 -45.53 66.52
N THR A 406 22.77 -45.43 67.09
CA THR A 406 23.33 -46.42 67.99
C THR A 406 24.00 -45.69 69.16
N PRO A 407 24.26 -46.36 70.30
CA PRO A 407 24.93 -45.73 71.42
C PRO A 407 26.32 -45.13 71.13
N PHE A 408 26.92 -45.51 70.00
CA PHE A 408 28.25 -45.13 69.58
C PHE A 408 28.28 -44.25 68.33
N ILE A 409 27.32 -44.40 67.41
CA ILE A 409 27.26 -43.72 66.12
C ILE A 409 25.83 -43.28 65.79
N SER A 410 25.67 -42.04 65.35
CA SER A 410 24.44 -41.45 64.82
C SER A 410 24.70 -40.89 63.41
N LEU A 411 24.30 -41.62 62.38
CA LEU A 411 24.50 -41.22 60.99
C LEU A 411 23.18 -41.14 60.27
N SER A 412 23.00 -40.11 59.46
CA SER A 412 21.88 -39.96 58.55
C SER A 412 22.40 -39.67 57.16
N PHE A 413 21.74 -40.23 56.16
CA PHE A 413 21.98 -39.94 54.76
C PHE A 413 20.67 -39.52 54.12
N ASP A 414 20.63 -38.29 53.61
CA ASP A 414 19.45 -37.71 52.96
C ASP A 414 19.83 -37.00 51.64
N THR A 415 18.83 -36.86 50.77
CA THR A 415 18.84 -36.09 49.52
C THR A 415 19.38 -34.67 49.69
N SER A 416 19.02 -33.98 50.78
CA SER A 416 19.28 -32.55 50.98
C SER A 416 20.63 -32.23 51.61
N GLN A 417 21.06 -33.00 52.63
CA GLN A 417 22.26 -32.74 53.44
C GLN A 417 23.41 -33.72 53.18
N GLY A 418 23.20 -34.78 52.38
CA GLY A 418 24.18 -35.84 52.22
C GLY A 418 24.39 -36.64 53.51
N LEU A 419 25.64 -36.98 53.83
CA LEU A 419 25.97 -37.69 55.07
C LEU A 419 26.12 -36.71 56.23
N ALA A 420 25.24 -36.79 57.23
CA ALA A 420 25.23 -35.93 58.40
C ALA A 420 25.07 -36.72 59.70
N THR A 421 25.52 -36.14 60.81
CA THR A 421 25.23 -36.65 62.15
C THR A 421 23.97 -35.99 62.72
N ASP A 422 23.30 -36.67 63.65
CA ASP A 422 22.18 -36.07 64.39
C ASP A 422 22.65 -34.86 65.22
N ALA A 423 21.92 -33.74 65.14
CA ALA A 423 22.31 -32.48 65.79
C ALA A 423 22.17 -32.51 67.32
N ASN A 424 21.21 -33.27 67.85
CA ASN A 424 20.97 -33.41 69.29
C ASN A 424 21.77 -34.57 69.89
N HIS A 425 22.14 -35.53 69.03
CA HIS A 425 22.95 -36.68 69.39
C HIS A 425 24.10 -36.89 68.41
N PRO A 426 25.15 -36.06 68.39
CA PRO A 426 26.21 -36.18 67.40
C PRO A 426 27.14 -37.38 67.64
N THR A 427 27.80 -37.84 66.59
CA THR A 427 28.88 -38.84 66.67
C THR A 427 30.11 -38.24 67.34
N PHE A 428 30.46 -38.68 68.56
CA PHE A 428 31.72 -38.28 69.21
C PHE A 428 32.78 -39.38 69.07
N PHE A 429 33.85 -39.08 68.33
CA PHE A 429 35.06 -39.92 68.29
C PHE A 429 35.92 -39.72 69.55
N MET A 430 35.94 -38.52 70.11
CA MET A 430 36.58 -38.16 71.38
C MET A 430 35.81 -37.01 72.07
N GLY A 431 35.85 -36.95 73.41
CA GLY A 431 35.14 -35.93 74.20
C GLY A 431 33.95 -36.46 75.00
N ARG A 432 33.43 -35.62 75.91
CA ARG A 432 32.20 -35.86 76.68
C ARG A 432 31.11 -34.91 76.15
N SER A 433 29.91 -35.07 76.69
CA SER A 433 28.80 -34.16 76.49
C SER A 433 29.20 -32.69 76.61
N TYR A 434 28.59 -31.82 75.80
CA TYR A 434 28.74 -30.37 75.92
C TYR A 434 27.36 -29.73 76.02
N GLU A 435 27.27 -28.62 76.75
CA GLU A 435 26.02 -27.88 76.90
C GLU A 435 25.90 -26.85 75.78
N VAL A 436 24.75 -26.86 75.11
CA VAL A 436 24.38 -25.82 74.16
C VAL A 436 23.39 -24.89 74.85
N THR A 437 23.71 -23.61 74.87
CA THR A 437 22.79 -22.56 75.33
C THR A 437 22.22 -21.88 74.10
N GLN A 438 20.96 -22.15 73.79
CA GLN A 438 20.26 -21.48 72.70
C GLN A 438 19.47 -20.31 73.29
N ALA A 439 19.74 -19.10 72.78
CA ALA A 439 18.95 -17.93 73.12
C ALA A 439 17.64 -17.97 72.32
N GLY A 440 16.51 -18.05 73.02
CA GLY A 440 15.19 -17.90 72.42
C GLY A 440 14.93 -16.44 72.03
N THR A 441 13.99 -16.23 71.12
CA THR A 441 13.62 -14.91 70.59
C THR A 441 13.11 -13.95 71.67
N ASP A 442 12.60 -14.48 72.79
CA ASP A 442 12.10 -13.73 73.95
C ASP A 442 13.16 -13.47 75.04
N GLY A 443 14.45 -13.72 74.77
CA GLY A 443 15.55 -13.54 75.73
C GLY A 443 15.66 -14.65 76.80
N ALA A 444 14.73 -15.61 76.82
CA ALA A 444 14.87 -16.83 77.60
C ALA A 444 15.97 -17.74 77.01
N THR A 445 16.86 -18.25 77.86
CA THR A 445 17.92 -19.18 77.43
C THR A 445 17.51 -20.61 77.76
N THR A 446 17.41 -21.46 76.74
CA THR A 446 17.21 -22.89 76.92
C THR A 446 18.57 -23.58 76.88
N ARG A 447 18.93 -24.24 77.98
CA ARG A 447 20.13 -25.06 78.07
C ARG A 447 19.75 -26.51 77.89
N TYR A 448 20.35 -27.18 76.91
CA TYR A 448 20.25 -28.62 76.76
C TYR A 448 21.65 -29.21 76.58
N THR A 449 21.83 -30.40 77.12
CA THR A 449 23.08 -31.13 77.02
C THR A 449 23.04 -31.98 75.75
N VAL A 450 24.04 -31.79 74.89
CA VAL A 450 24.23 -32.60 73.69
C VAL A 450 25.10 -33.80 74.06
N ASP A 451 24.47 -34.97 74.03
CA ASP A 451 25.04 -36.26 74.47
C ASP A 451 24.99 -37.29 73.35
N LYS A 452 25.85 -38.32 73.44
CA LYS A 452 25.68 -39.54 72.64
C LYS A 452 24.28 -40.10 72.81
N TYR A 453 23.71 -40.62 71.74
CA TYR A 453 22.49 -41.40 71.80
C TYR A 453 22.66 -42.55 72.83
N ARG A 454 21.65 -42.83 73.66
CA ARG A 454 21.70 -43.90 74.68
C ARG A 454 20.55 -44.91 74.55
N GLY A 455 19.70 -44.76 73.53
CA GLY A 455 18.59 -45.66 73.25
C GLY A 455 19.01 -46.92 72.51
N ASP A 456 18.00 -47.74 72.19
CA ASP A 456 18.19 -48.96 71.39
C ASP A 456 18.71 -48.65 69.99
N SER A 457 19.55 -49.54 69.46
CA SER A 457 20.06 -49.37 68.11
C SER A 457 18.93 -49.44 67.09
N THR A 458 18.73 -48.37 66.34
CA THR A 458 17.63 -48.21 65.39
C THR A 458 18.16 -47.85 64.01
N LEU A 459 17.63 -48.52 62.99
CA LEU A 459 17.86 -48.21 61.59
C LEU A 459 16.51 -47.88 60.95
N VAL A 460 16.37 -46.65 60.50
CA VAL A 460 15.24 -46.21 59.67
C VAL A 460 15.75 -46.13 58.24
N TYR A 461 15.09 -46.80 57.31
CA TYR A 461 15.43 -46.76 55.89
C TYR A 461 14.19 -46.37 55.09
N ARG A 462 14.35 -45.41 54.17
CA ARG A 462 13.33 -44.90 53.28
C ARG A 462 13.86 -44.95 51.85
N LEU A 463 13.19 -45.75 51.02
CA LEU A 463 13.42 -45.78 49.58
C LEU A 463 12.36 -44.92 48.89
N LYS A 464 12.79 -43.91 48.14
CA LYS A 464 11.93 -43.08 47.31
C LYS A 464 12.31 -43.27 45.84
N TYR A 465 11.38 -43.80 45.07
CA TYR A 465 11.49 -43.88 43.62
C TYR A 465 10.28 -43.20 42.99
N LEU A 466 10.52 -42.07 42.33
CA LEU A 466 9.48 -41.25 41.72
C LEU A 466 9.87 -40.94 40.28
N VAL A 467 8.95 -41.20 39.35
CA VAL A 467 9.03 -40.73 37.97
C VAL A 467 7.82 -39.85 37.72
N GLN A 468 8.06 -38.61 37.33
CA GLN A 468 7.01 -37.64 37.01
C GLN A 468 7.23 -37.14 35.59
N ASN A 469 6.19 -37.20 34.77
CA ASN A 469 6.19 -36.65 33.43
C ASN A 469 5.02 -35.66 33.30
N GLY A 470 5.32 -34.42 32.93
CA GLY A 470 4.36 -33.37 32.58
C GLY A 470 4.44 -33.06 31.10
N LYS A 471 3.29 -32.92 30.44
CA LYS A 471 3.19 -32.47 29.05
C LYS A 471 2.16 -31.37 28.95
N GLY A 472 2.56 -30.24 28.36
CA GLY A 472 1.70 -29.12 28.02
C GLY A 472 1.79 -28.85 26.52
N ARG A 473 0.65 -28.51 25.91
CA ARG A 473 0.58 -28.02 24.53
C ARG A 473 -0.26 -26.76 24.51
N VAL A 474 0.29 -25.70 23.94
CA VAL A 474 -0.42 -24.45 23.66
C VAL A 474 -0.51 -24.32 22.14
N LEU A 475 -1.72 -24.04 21.64
CA LEU A 475 -1.98 -23.79 20.22
C LEU A 475 -2.77 -22.49 20.11
N THR A 476 -2.22 -21.55 19.36
CA THR A 476 -2.86 -20.28 19.02
C THR A 476 -2.98 -20.20 17.51
N ASN A 477 -4.20 -20.00 17.00
CA ASN A 477 -4.48 -19.99 15.56
C ASN A 477 -5.38 -18.81 15.12
N PRO A 478 -4.91 -17.55 15.21
CA PRO A 478 -5.63 -16.40 14.68
C PRO A 478 -5.83 -16.49 13.16
N LYS A 479 -7.02 -16.06 12.73
CA LYS A 479 -7.45 -16.04 11.33
C LYS A 479 -7.95 -14.64 11.00
N ILE A 480 -7.34 -14.02 10.01
CA ILE A 480 -7.52 -12.60 9.74
C ILE A 480 -7.63 -12.36 8.23
N MET A 481 -8.45 -11.37 7.87
CA MET A 481 -8.63 -10.97 6.48
C MET A 481 -8.14 -9.52 6.34
N VAL A 482 -7.22 -9.30 5.42
CA VAL A 482 -6.50 -8.03 5.29
C VAL A 482 -6.46 -7.60 3.82
N THR A 483 -6.56 -6.30 3.58
CA THR A 483 -6.54 -5.71 2.23
C THR A 483 -5.10 -5.58 1.72
N ASN A 484 -4.92 -5.69 0.41
CA ASN A 484 -3.61 -5.56 -0.22
C ASN A 484 -2.98 -4.18 0.02
N GLY A 485 -1.74 -4.14 0.52
CA GLY A 485 -0.95 -2.93 0.73
C GLY A 485 -1.30 -2.12 1.98
N GLN A 486 -2.29 -2.55 2.78
CA GLN A 486 -2.74 -1.80 3.95
C GLN A 486 -2.20 -2.39 5.25
N LYS A 487 -1.67 -1.52 6.14
CA LYS A 487 -1.24 -1.91 7.48
C LYS A 487 -2.45 -2.25 8.36
N SER A 488 -2.41 -3.43 8.96
CA SER A 488 -3.42 -3.91 9.90
C SER A 488 -2.75 -4.31 11.21
N VAL A 489 -3.35 -3.90 12.32
CA VAL A 489 -2.91 -4.26 13.68
C VAL A 489 -4.06 -5.02 14.35
N ILE A 490 -3.74 -6.19 14.88
CA ILE A 490 -4.66 -7.06 15.60
C ILE A 490 -4.12 -7.23 17.01
N ASP A 491 -4.91 -6.84 18.00
CA ASP A 491 -4.55 -6.96 19.41
C ASP A 491 -5.54 -7.89 20.11
N MET A 492 -5.05 -9.06 20.52
CA MET A 492 -5.77 -10.07 21.28
C MET A 492 -5.05 -10.32 22.60
N THR A 493 -4.81 -9.25 23.35
CA THR A 493 -4.19 -9.29 24.68
C THR A 493 -5.24 -9.18 25.79
N SER A 494 -4.93 -9.75 26.95
CA SER A 494 -5.69 -9.63 28.19
C SER A 494 -4.88 -8.88 29.25
N ASP A 495 -5.61 -8.20 30.12
CA ASP A 495 -5.06 -7.54 31.28
C ASP A 495 -4.62 -8.57 32.33
N TYR A 496 -3.47 -8.33 32.96
CA TYR A 496 -2.94 -9.17 34.03
C TYR A 496 -2.42 -8.34 35.20
N VAL A 497 -2.36 -8.95 36.39
CA VAL A 497 -1.79 -8.27 37.57
C VAL A 497 -0.28 -8.29 37.46
N LYS A 498 0.31 -7.14 37.12
CA LYS A 498 1.75 -6.96 36.92
C LYS A 498 2.48 -6.88 38.26
N THR A 499 2.03 -6.00 39.14
CA THR A 499 2.62 -5.81 40.48
C THR A 499 1.54 -5.52 41.51
N VAL A 500 1.69 -6.03 42.72
CA VAL A 500 0.85 -5.67 43.87
C VAL A 500 1.71 -4.90 44.87
N LYS A 501 1.33 -3.65 45.17
CA LYS A 501 1.95 -2.85 46.23
C LYS A 501 1.05 -2.87 47.47
N SER A 502 1.60 -3.29 48.60
CA SER A 502 0.92 -3.28 49.89
C SER A 502 1.53 -2.19 50.77
N GLU A 503 0.77 -1.17 51.11
CA GLU A 503 1.19 -0.09 52.02
C GLU A 503 0.43 -0.18 53.34
N MET A 504 1.15 0.00 54.45
CA MET A 504 0.57 0.01 55.79
C MET A 504 0.07 1.40 56.13
N LEU A 505 -1.24 1.56 56.28
CA LEU A 505 -1.83 2.81 56.78
C LEU A 505 -1.91 2.73 58.30
N THR A 506 -0.92 3.30 58.99
CA THR A 506 -0.95 3.44 60.45
C THR A 506 -1.77 4.68 60.83
N THR A 507 -3.03 4.49 61.19
CA THR A 507 -3.84 5.51 61.86
C THR A 507 -4.08 5.07 63.30
N ILE A 508 -4.11 6.02 64.24
CA ILE A 508 -3.97 5.84 65.70
C ILE A 508 -4.95 4.82 66.33
N ASP A 509 -6.04 4.44 65.65
CA ASP A 509 -7.05 3.49 66.16
C ASP A 509 -7.39 2.31 65.22
N ASN A 510 -6.74 2.15 64.06
CA ASN A 510 -6.91 0.96 63.21
C ASN A 510 -5.75 0.82 62.21
N ALA A 511 -5.13 -0.37 62.19
CA ALA A 511 -4.17 -0.75 61.16
C ALA A 511 -4.93 -1.25 59.92
N GLY A 512 -5.01 -0.42 58.88
CA GLY A 512 -5.56 -0.79 57.57
C GLY A 512 -4.43 -1.14 56.61
N ILE A 513 -4.59 -2.22 55.83
CA ILE A 513 -3.69 -2.54 54.72
C ILE A 513 -4.33 -1.96 53.45
N SER A 514 -3.65 -0.99 52.83
CA SER A 514 -4.04 -0.50 51.50
C SER A 514 -3.30 -1.31 50.44
N ARG A 515 -4.02 -1.84 49.46
CA ARG A 515 -3.45 -2.61 48.34
C ARG A 515 -3.69 -1.88 47.03
N THR A 516 -2.63 -1.64 46.30
CA THR A 516 -2.67 -1.06 44.96
C THR A 516 -2.23 -2.12 43.96
N TYR A 517 -3.11 -2.45 43.02
CA TYR A 517 -2.81 -3.37 41.92
C TYR A 517 -2.38 -2.56 40.71
N GLU A 518 -1.18 -2.81 40.20
CA GLU A 518 -0.74 -2.34 38.89
C GLU A 518 -1.15 -3.42 37.88
N VAL A 519 -2.07 -3.06 36.99
CA VAL A 519 -2.52 -3.92 35.89
C VAL A 519 -1.62 -3.66 34.69
N GLY A 520 -1.05 -4.72 34.14
CA GLY A 520 -0.35 -4.69 32.86
C GLY A 520 -1.28 -5.14 31.74
N ASP A 521 -1.12 -4.50 30.60
CA ASP A 521 -1.57 -4.89 29.28
C ASP A 521 -0.45 -5.72 28.59
N ASP A 522 -0.77 -6.49 27.55
CA ASP A 522 0.13 -7.36 26.75
C ASP A 522 0.13 -8.87 27.05
N GLU A 523 -0.75 -9.45 27.89
CA GLU A 523 -0.82 -10.93 27.97
C GLU A 523 -1.61 -11.47 26.78
N GLY A 524 -0.94 -11.97 25.73
CA GLY A 524 -1.63 -12.60 24.62
C GLY A 524 -0.90 -12.43 23.31
N LEU A 525 -1.65 -12.18 22.24
CA LEU A 525 -1.10 -12.09 20.89
C LEU A 525 -1.42 -10.74 20.26
N LYS A 526 -0.38 -10.03 19.85
CA LYS A 526 -0.47 -8.80 19.05
C LYS A 526 0.24 -9.02 17.73
N ILE A 527 -0.42 -8.71 16.62
CA ILE A 527 0.12 -8.92 15.27
C ILE A 527 -0.03 -7.62 14.49
N GLU A 528 1.09 -7.09 14.03
CA GLU A 528 1.12 -6.09 12.97
C GLU A 528 1.50 -6.74 11.66
N LEU A 529 0.76 -6.47 10.59
CA LEU A 529 1.08 -7.00 9.27
C LEU A 529 0.70 -6.07 8.12
N VAL A 530 1.43 -6.21 7.01
CA VAL A 530 1.15 -5.55 5.73
C VAL A 530 1.30 -6.60 4.63
N PRO A 531 0.22 -6.96 3.91
CA PRO A 531 0.31 -7.90 2.81
C PRO A 531 0.54 -7.19 1.47
N PHE A 532 1.24 -7.85 0.56
CA PHE A 532 1.38 -7.45 -0.83
C PHE A 532 1.12 -8.66 -1.74
N ILE A 533 0.01 -8.63 -2.46
CA ILE A 533 -0.45 -9.71 -3.33
C ILE A 533 0.10 -9.46 -4.73
N SER A 534 1.00 -10.34 -5.15
CA SER A 534 1.61 -10.29 -6.47
C SER A 534 0.71 -10.94 -7.52
N PRO A 535 0.69 -10.44 -8.77
CA PRO A 535 -0.12 -11.02 -9.85
C PRO A 535 0.21 -12.48 -10.20
N ASP A 536 1.38 -12.97 -9.79
CA ASP A 536 1.84 -14.34 -9.98
C ASP A 536 1.35 -15.33 -8.91
N GLY A 537 0.45 -14.88 -8.01
CA GLY A 537 -0.17 -15.73 -6.99
C GLY A 537 0.66 -15.90 -5.72
N TYR A 538 1.65 -15.03 -5.49
CA TYR A 538 2.41 -14.97 -4.24
C TYR A 538 1.92 -13.83 -3.35
N VAL A 539 1.94 -14.07 -2.05
CA VAL A 539 1.70 -13.07 -1.01
C VAL A 539 3.01 -12.76 -0.32
N SER A 540 3.48 -11.53 -0.49
CA SER A 540 4.58 -10.98 0.30
C SER A 540 4.02 -10.36 1.58
N LEU A 541 4.55 -10.72 2.74
CA LEU A 541 4.08 -10.25 4.04
C LEU A 541 5.23 -9.59 4.80
N ASN A 542 4.96 -8.41 5.35
CA ASN A 542 5.69 -7.88 6.49
C ASN A 542 4.89 -8.24 7.74
N VAL A 543 5.46 -8.97 8.69
CA VAL A 543 4.74 -9.46 9.88
C VAL A 543 5.59 -9.24 11.12
N LYS A 544 4.98 -8.67 12.15
CA LYS A 544 5.53 -8.51 13.49
C LYS A 544 4.56 -9.10 14.51
N PRO A 545 4.67 -10.41 14.79
CA PRO A 545 3.92 -11.03 15.86
C PRO A 545 4.67 -10.86 17.19
N GLU A 546 3.93 -10.45 18.21
CA GLU A 546 4.33 -10.36 19.60
C GLU A 546 3.43 -11.30 20.39
N PHE A 547 4.01 -12.35 20.96
CA PHE A 547 3.27 -13.35 21.74
C PHE A 547 3.82 -13.44 23.15
N ALA A 548 2.97 -13.20 24.14
CA ALA A 548 3.31 -13.23 25.55
C ALA A 548 2.43 -14.20 26.34
N THR A 549 3.06 -14.97 27.22
CA THR A 549 2.37 -15.90 28.14
C THR A 549 2.89 -15.71 29.56
N ILE A 550 2.06 -15.99 30.56
CA ILE A 550 2.49 -15.99 31.96
C ILE A 550 3.54 -17.10 32.16
N LYS A 551 4.74 -16.71 32.58
CA LYS A 551 5.84 -17.62 32.93
C LYS A 551 5.71 -18.12 34.37
N GLU A 552 5.58 -17.18 35.29
CA GLU A 552 5.58 -17.47 36.73
C GLU A 552 4.89 -16.36 37.51
N ARG A 553 4.24 -16.73 38.61
CA ARG A 553 3.65 -15.80 39.58
C ARG A 553 4.49 -15.86 40.86
N ILE A 554 5.06 -14.74 41.24
CA ILE A 554 5.89 -14.64 42.44
C ILE A 554 4.99 -14.32 43.62
N TYR A 555 5.03 -15.17 44.62
CA TYR A 555 4.35 -14.97 45.90
C TYR A 555 5.37 -14.67 46.99
N ALA A 556 5.03 -13.77 47.91
CA ALA A 556 5.81 -13.50 49.12
C ALA A 556 4.91 -13.68 50.36
N PRO A 557 5.48 -14.10 51.50
CA PRO A 557 4.70 -14.27 52.73
C PRO A 557 4.10 -12.92 53.13
N GLY A 558 2.77 -12.80 53.06
CA GLY A 558 2.04 -11.64 53.52
C GLY A 558 2.00 -11.58 55.05
N GLN A 559 1.71 -10.40 55.61
CA GLN A 559 1.71 -10.18 57.07
C GLN A 559 0.63 -10.97 57.83
N SER A 560 -0.36 -11.57 57.14
CA SER A 560 -1.36 -12.47 57.73
C SER A 560 -0.99 -13.96 57.64
N GLY A 561 0.25 -14.30 57.24
CA GLY A 561 0.69 -15.69 57.06
C GLY A 561 0.09 -16.39 55.84
N VAL A 562 -0.55 -15.64 54.94
CA VAL A 562 -1.01 -16.09 53.62
C VAL A 562 -0.07 -15.52 52.58
N ASP A 563 0.39 -16.36 51.64
CA ASP A 563 1.24 -15.96 50.54
C ASP A 563 0.49 -14.99 49.60
N GLU A 564 1.02 -13.79 49.41
CA GLU A 564 0.43 -12.75 48.57
C GLU A 564 1.18 -12.66 47.24
N LEU A 565 0.43 -12.54 46.13
CA LEU A 565 1.01 -12.30 44.80
C LEU A 565 1.73 -10.96 44.80
N GLN A 566 3.02 -10.94 44.46
CA GLN A 566 3.82 -9.71 44.36
C GLN A 566 3.98 -9.27 42.90
N ALA A 567 4.25 -10.21 42.01
CA ALA A 567 4.45 -9.92 40.59
C ALA A 567 4.11 -11.12 39.71
N THR A 568 3.75 -10.84 38.47
CA THR A 568 3.60 -11.86 37.41
C THR A 568 4.65 -11.62 36.34
N LEU A 569 5.50 -12.62 36.10
CA LEU A 569 6.50 -12.59 35.03
C LEU A 569 5.90 -13.10 33.73
N LEU A 570 6.07 -12.33 32.65
CA LEU A 570 5.71 -12.74 31.30
C LEU A 570 6.91 -13.32 30.55
N GLN A 571 6.63 -14.25 29.65
CA GLN A 571 7.57 -14.75 28.65
C GLN A 571 7.12 -14.23 27.28
N ARG A 572 7.90 -13.34 26.69
CA ARG A 572 7.64 -12.70 25.39
C ARG A 572 8.42 -13.39 24.27
N ARG A 573 7.82 -13.46 23.09
CA ARG A 573 8.33 -14.08 21.87
C ARG A 573 8.04 -13.13 20.72
N ASP A 574 9.00 -12.26 20.44
CA ASP A 574 8.83 -11.18 19.49
C ASP A 574 9.60 -11.50 18.21
N LEU A 575 8.95 -11.34 17.07
CA LEU A 575 9.57 -11.52 15.76
C LEU A 575 9.32 -10.29 14.89
N SER A 576 10.28 -9.96 14.03
CA SER A 576 10.13 -8.90 13.04
C SER A 576 10.64 -9.42 11.70
N LEU A 577 9.71 -9.74 10.81
CA LEU A 577 10.01 -10.34 9.52
C LEU A 577 9.49 -9.44 8.41
N ASN A 578 10.39 -9.07 7.49
CA ASN A 578 10.09 -8.20 6.36
C ASN A 578 10.24 -8.97 5.04
N ASN A 579 9.37 -8.68 4.08
CA ASN A 579 9.38 -9.20 2.72
C ASN A 579 9.38 -10.74 2.64
N ILE A 580 8.61 -11.40 3.51
CA ILE A 580 8.43 -12.85 3.47
C ILE A 580 7.51 -13.18 2.30
N ARG A 581 7.95 -14.00 1.36
CA ARG A 581 7.14 -14.36 0.19
C ARG A 581 6.65 -15.79 0.27
N ILE A 582 5.34 -15.97 0.22
CA ILE A 582 4.68 -17.26 0.38
C ILE A 582 3.69 -17.43 -0.76
N LYS A 583 3.53 -18.64 -1.27
CA LYS A 583 2.56 -18.93 -2.32
C LYS A 583 1.17 -19.11 -1.70
N ASP A 584 0.14 -18.76 -2.46
CA ASP A 584 -1.25 -19.02 -2.08
C ASP A 584 -1.48 -20.47 -1.61
N GLY A 585 -2.00 -20.62 -0.40
CA GLY A 585 -2.33 -21.91 0.25
C GLY A 585 -1.15 -22.73 0.77
N GLU A 586 0.09 -22.25 0.65
CA GLU A 586 1.26 -22.92 1.21
C GLU A 586 1.57 -22.41 2.62
N THR A 587 1.91 -23.34 3.53
CA THR A 587 2.33 -23.01 4.89
C THR A 587 3.84 -22.80 4.92
N LEU A 588 4.27 -21.64 5.42
CA LEU A 588 5.68 -21.35 5.69
C LEU A 588 5.94 -21.36 7.19
N VAL A 589 6.97 -22.10 7.61
CA VAL A 589 7.51 -22.02 8.98
C VAL A 589 8.36 -20.75 9.07
N LEU A 590 7.92 -19.79 9.87
CA LEU A 590 8.58 -18.50 10.07
C LEU A 590 9.73 -18.59 11.08
N ALA A 591 9.49 -19.30 12.18
CA ALA A 591 10.44 -19.43 13.26
C ALA A 591 10.24 -20.75 14.02
N GLY A 592 11.34 -21.28 14.56
CA GLY A 592 11.34 -22.44 15.43
C GLY A 592 12.41 -22.32 16.51
N LEU A 593 12.10 -22.78 17.73
CA LEU A 593 13.02 -22.84 18.85
C LEU A 593 12.84 -24.16 19.59
N ILE A 594 13.93 -24.90 19.76
CA ILE A 594 13.95 -26.09 20.62
C ILE A 594 14.96 -25.84 21.73
N ARG A 595 14.51 -25.93 22.97
CA ARG A 595 15.34 -25.81 24.16
C ARG A 595 15.22 -27.07 24.99
N GLU A 596 16.36 -27.68 25.28
CA GLU A 596 16.43 -28.87 26.14
C GLU A 596 17.40 -28.57 27.28
N ASN A 597 16.96 -28.87 28.51
CA ASN A 597 17.78 -28.74 29.70
C ASN A 597 17.72 -30.06 30.49
N GLU A 598 18.89 -30.60 30.83
CA GLU A 598 19.01 -31.80 31.66
C GLU A 598 19.91 -31.50 32.85
N THR A 599 19.37 -31.67 34.05
CA THR A 599 20.09 -31.49 35.31
C THR A 599 20.16 -32.83 36.03
N GLN A 600 21.37 -33.33 36.22
CA GLN A 600 21.63 -34.54 37.01
C GLN A 600 22.32 -34.17 38.33
N GLN A 601 21.63 -34.44 39.44
CA GLN A 601 22.18 -34.32 40.78
C GLN A 601 22.43 -35.71 41.36
N VAL A 602 23.64 -35.96 41.85
CA VAL A 602 24.00 -37.21 42.52
C VAL A 602 24.62 -36.90 43.87
N THR A 603 23.92 -37.25 44.94
CA THR A 603 24.42 -37.19 46.31
C THR A 603 24.87 -38.60 46.69
N LYS A 604 26.11 -38.77 47.16
CA LYS A 604 26.66 -40.09 47.51
C LYS A 604 27.57 -40.03 48.72
N ILE A 605 27.69 -41.17 49.41
CA ILE A 605 28.70 -41.34 50.45
C ILE A 605 30.04 -41.68 49.80
N PRO A 606 31.14 -40.97 50.13
CA PRO A 606 32.47 -41.30 49.62
C PRO A 606 32.82 -42.78 49.88
N VAL A 607 33.53 -43.41 48.95
CA VAL A 607 33.91 -44.85 48.98
C VAL A 607 32.72 -45.80 48.80
N LEU A 608 31.72 -45.76 49.67
CA LEU A 608 30.60 -46.70 49.66
C LEU A 608 29.66 -46.51 48.47
N GLY A 609 29.41 -45.27 48.04
CA GLY A 609 28.55 -44.94 46.90
C GLY A 609 29.17 -45.27 45.53
N ASP A 610 30.48 -45.52 45.49
CA ASP A 610 31.23 -45.82 44.26
C ASP A 610 31.46 -47.33 44.04
N LEU A 611 31.07 -48.17 45.02
CA LEU A 611 31.17 -49.63 44.87
C LEU A 611 30.23 -50.14 43.76
N PRO A 612 30.71 -51.01 42.85
CA PRO A 612 29.85 -51.63 41.85
C PRO A 612 28.79 -52.50 42.52
N LEU A 613 27.59 -52.56 41.92
CA LEU A 613 26.40 -53.31 42.39
C LEU A 613 25.77 -52.78 43.69
N VAL A 614 26.56 -52.55 44.75
CA VAL A 614 26.07 -52.18 46.08
C VAL A 614 26.09 -50.68 46.37
N GLY A 615 26.87 -49.88 45.62
CA GLY A 615 26.95 -48.43 45.82
C GLY A 615 25.64 -47.68 45.55
N VAL A 616 24.70 -48.33 44.84
CA VAL A 616 23.34 -47.81 44.60
C VAL A 616 22.58 -47.56 45.91
N PHE A 617 22.84 -48.33 46.97
CA PHE A 617 22.20 -48.14 48.29
C PHE A 617 22.77 -46.95 49.08
N PHE A 618 23.97 -46.47 48.70
CA PHE A 618 24.70 -45.39 49.38
C PHE A 618 24.77 -44.11 48.53
N ARG A 619 23.89 -44.01 47.53
CA ARG A 619 23.73 -42.84 46.69
C ARG A 619 22.26 -42.56 46.40
N THR A 620 22.01 -41.30 46.09
CA THR A 620 20.73 -40.75 45.69
C THR A 620 20.96 -39.98 44.40
N SER A 621 20.08 -40.16 43.42
CA SER A 621 20.16 -39.47 42.14
C SER A 621 18.82 -38.88 41.76
N THR A 622 18.86 -37.62 41.38
CA THR A 622 17.73 -36.89 40.81
C THR A 622 18.13 -36.44 39.41
N ASN A 623 17.39 -36.89 38.41
CA ASN A 623 17.52 -36.41 37.03
C ASN A 623 16.27 -35.60 36.71
N GLN A 624 16.45 -34.35 36.28
CA GLN A 624 15.39 -33.48 35.79
C GLN A 624 15.68 -33.13 34.34
N LYS A 625 14.67 -33.29 33.49
CA LYS A 625 14.72 -32.98 32.07
C LYS A 625 13.56 -32.05 31.73
N SER A 626 13.85 -30.94 31.07
CA SER A 626 12.81 -30.09 30.48
C SER A 626 13.11 -29.87 29.01
N LYS A 627 12.07 -29.93 28.19
CA LYS A 627 12.13 -29.74 26.75
C LYS A 627 11.00 -28.82 26.32
N GLU A 628 11.36 -27.73 25.66
CA GLU A 628 10.42 -26.75 25.12
C GLU A 628 10.62 -26.66 23.60
N GLU A 629 9.54 -26.77 22.85
CA GLU A 629 9.53 -26.61 21.40
C GLU A 629 8.51 -25.54 21.03
N LEU A 630 8.93 -24.55 20.26
CA LEU A 630 8.09 -23.50 19.70
C LEU A 630 8.21 -23.55 18.19
N VAL A 631 7.08 -23.50 17.50
CA VAL A 631 7.01 -23.39 16.05
C VAL A 631 5.97 -22.34 15.69
N ILE A 632 6.36 -21.38 14.84
CA ILE A 632 5.49 -20.32 14.34
C ILE A 632 5.39 -20.48 12.83
N MET A 633 4.17 -20.63 12.35
CA MET A 633 3.83 -20.88 10.95
C MET A 633 2.80 -19.89 10.46
N ILE A 634 2.80 -19.63 9.16
CA ILE A 634 1.82 -18.76 8.51
C ILE A 634 1.39 -19.36 7.18
N THR A 635 0.10 -19.27 6.88
CA THR A 635 -0.52 -19.77 5.66
C THR A 635 -1.42 -18.68 5.09
N PRO A 636 -1.02 -18.01 4.00
CA PRO A 636 -1.88 -17.04 3.33
C PRO A 636 -2.75 -17.70 2.26
N HIS A 637 -3.96 -17.18 2.11
CA HIS A 637 -4.90 -17.49 1.04
C HIS A 637 -5.33 -16.20 0.35
N ILE A 638 -5.28 -16.15 -0.98
CA ILE A 638 -5.72 -15.00 -1.77
C ILE A 638 -7.23 -15.12 -2.01
N VAL A 639 -7.95 -14.03 -1.73
CA VAL A 639 -9.41 -13.96 -1.87
C VAL A 639 -9.76 -12.85 -2.86
N TYR A 640 -10.42 -13.20 -3.97
CA TYR A 640 -10.90 -12.25 -4.97
C TYR A 640 -12.40 -11.97 -4.84
N SER A 641 -13.15 -12.92 -4.27
CA SER A 641 -14.61 -12.87 -4.18
C SER A 641 -15.13 -13.58 -2.92
N SER A 642 -16.41 -13.37 -2.61
CA SER A 642 -17.09 -14.06 -1.50
C SER A 642 -17.17 -15.58 -1.67
N GLU A 643 -17.10 -16.09 -2.91
CA GLU A 643 -17.13 -17.52 -3.21
C GLU A 643 -15.82 -18.21 -2.81
N ASP A 644 -14.69 -17.50 -2.96
CA ASP A 644 -13.38 -18.01 -2.56
C ASP A 644 -13.32 -18.27 -1.05
N ILE A 645 -13.96 -17.39 -0.26
CA ILE A 645 -14.05 -17.53 1.21
C ILE A 645 -14.73 -18.84 1.60
N ALA A 646 -15.77 -19.26 0.87
CA ALA A 646 -16.50 -20.50 1.16
C ALA A 646 -15.68 -21.75 0.84
N ASN A 647 -14.68 -21.64 -0.04
CA ASN A 647 -13.81 -22.73 -0.47
C ASN A 647 -12.54 -22.87 0.39
N ILE A 648 -12.25 -21.91 1.28
CA ILE A 648 -11.14 -22.01 2.23
C ILE A 648 -11.44 -23.14 3.22
N LYS A 649 -10.75 -24.26 3.04
CA LYS A 649 -10.79 -25.36 4.01
C LYS A 649 -9.88 -25.00 5.18
N PRO A 650 -10.34 -25.13 6.44
CA PRO A 650 -9.46 -24.97 7.58
C PRO A 650 -8.32 -25.98 7.50
N VAL A 651 -7.12 -25.57 7.88
CA VAL A 651 -6.00 -26.49 8.08
C VAL A 651 -6.34 -27.39 9.28
N ASP A 652 -6.49 -28.69 9.04
CA ASP A 652 -6.57 -29.69 10.10
C ASP A 652 -5.17 -29.84 10.73
N LEU A 653 -5.01 -29.34 11.96
CA LEU A 653 -3.76 -29.37 12.75
C LEU A 653 -3.67 -30.59 13.67
#